data_AF-A0A315CMG0-F1
#
_entry.id   AF-A0A315CMG0-F1
#
_cell.length_a   1.000
_cell.length_b   1.000
_cell.length_c   1.000
_cell.angle_alpha   90.00
_cell.angle_beta   90.00
_cell.angle_gamma   90.00
#
_symmetry.space_group_name_H-M   'P 1'
#
loop_
_entity.id
_entity.type
_entity.pdbx_description
1 polymer ?
#
loop_
_entity_poly.entity_id
_entity_poly.type
_entity_poly.pdbx_seq_one_letter_code
_entity_poly.pdbx_strand_id
1 'polypeptide(L)'
;MNKTTAQPALRSWIPHYIVWSSLQDLFAVEVSGGDPDLVGFVSSGSIDVTIWRPKKAVRAMSALIHGQDWLLGQLAIAAWDPRRLKPLATGTSREKSVKVYFHGAFSLGRSDTLLVLAGRNAPVQSYEWISQSLKTAADSLYAAHLTEMADFEDRVSREKLERERLYEKSPELMRFEGLGPQEQPPSVQAKLLLPFLPKATMFSAPSTLRPEALDRQSITAIEASGWLPSRDGAYIGIRHILVGAKKSCVLTWEPYSGPPSYSEVRWAVQRRLPQALRKPRLAHIGRPKLESDVNLSDQPAGTVSGLDSGGQEWLDSLDDVQLDDHDYRERIDASRKDRQAQGFEAIAWFQPYHSYSEDVWGIYFDARKLDDFALSLLDDIRSHRIHASPTHAARLAFGLTYAHELFHARVEAALSWVELNALQPRHLRYKQRVYDALRETPEWLEEALANWTSWDWFQSAPVQALFARSMANLDGLRKVVESSLDLSPPGYREWRVGHQSFTWRNFTTQLTTGQAKASASALALPLESTLWGPLPYDFLASDIPLRFVGSGVIADRLQSQPATFNVPTRRELERALKFFRHILDVSGGKGGHQKWTGPDQRAFILPTRDPVSVGVFKTFLQHLGIDKATYVREVRPNL
;
A
#
# COMPACT_ATOMS: atom_id res chain seq x y z
N MET A 1 -29.71 -7.14 32.56
CA MET A 1 -28.71 -6.27 31.90
C MET A 1 -27.41 -7.05 31.78
N ASN A 2 -27.18 -7.71 30.64
CA ASN A 2 -25.94 -8.43 30.40
C ASN A 2 -24.82 -7.41 30.17
N LYS A 3 -23.78 -7.45 31.02
CA LYS A 3 -22.51 -6.76 30.75
C LYS A 3 -21.94 -7.36 29.46
N THR A 4 -22.18 -6.72 28.33
CA THR A 4 -21.37 -6.92 27.12
C THR A 4 -19.95 -6.53 27.51
N THR A 5 -19.10 -7.52 27.75
CA THR A 5 -17.65 -7.35 27.77
C THR A 5 -17.27 -6.62 26.49
N ALA A 6 -16.86 -5.36 26.62
CA ALA A 6 -16.39 -4.58 25.49
C ALA A 6 -15.28 -5.39 24.82
N GLN A 7 -15.44 -5.68 23.53
CA GLN A 7 -14.39 -6.31 22.76
C GLN A 7 -13.15 -5.40 22.82
N PRO A 8 -11.93 -5.96 22.96
CA PRO A 8 -10.72 -5.17 22.79
C PRO A 8 -10.80 -4.52 21.41
N ALA A 9 -10.71 -3.19 21.40
CA ALA A 9 -10.87 -2.38 20.21
C ALA A 9 -9.57 -1.63 20.02
N LEU A 10 -8.91 -1.91 18.89
CA LEU A 10 -7.75 -1.14 18.45
C LEU A 10 -8.08 0.34 18.56
N ARG A 11 -7.08 1.16 18.88
CA ARG A 11 -7.18 2.62 18.86
C ARG A 11 -7.27 3.16 17.41
N SER A 12 -8.17 2.59 16.62
CA SER A 12 -8.46 2.96 15.24
C SER A 12 -9.93 2.66 14.94
N TRP A 13 -10.56 3.54 14.16
CA TRP A 13 -11.93 3.29 13.65
C TRP A 13 -11.97 2.28 12.51
N ILE A 14 -10.83 2.01 11.88
CA ILE A 14 -10.74 1.11 10.74
C ILE A 14 -10.93 -0.34 11.20
N PRO A 15 -11.79 -1.14 10.55
CA PRO A 15 -11.81 -2.58 10.75
C PRO A 15 -10.43 -3.17 10.45
N HIS A 16 -9.89 -3.95 11.38
CA HIS A 16 -8.66 -4.66 11.14
C HIS A 16 -8.91 -5.83 10.18
N TYR A 17 -7.91 -6.08 9.36
CA TYR A 17 -7.87 -7.23 8.49
C TYR A 17 -6.48 -7.86 8.58
N ILE A 18 -6.44 -9.12 9.00
CA ILE A 18 -5.19 -9.85 9.23
C ILE A 18 -5.11 -10.97 8.22
N VAL A 19 -4.07 -10.95 7.39
CA VAL A 19 -3.78 -12.08 6.52
C VAL A 19 -2.80 -13.02 7.17
N TRP A 20 -3.13 -14.30 7.16
CA TRP A 20 -2.35 -15.32 7.84
C TRP A 20 -1.69 -16.27 6.85
N SER A 21 -0.37 -16.39 6.97
CA SER A 21 0.45 -17.38 6.26
C SER A 21 0.91 -18.46 7.23
N SER A 22 1.16 -19.67 6.72
CA SER A 22 1.73 -20.80 7.49
C SER A 22 3.01 -21.26 6.84
N LEU A 23 4.14 -21.05 7.50
CA LEU A 23 5.47 -21.37 6.98
C LEU A 23 6.06 -22.54 7.80
N GLN A 24 5.80 -23.78 7.37
CA GLN A 24 6.13 -24.97 8.16
C GLN A 24 7.64 -25.26 8.25
N ASP A 25 8.42 -24.79 7.28
CA ASP A 25 9.86 -25.02 7.20
C ASP A 25 10.69 -23.91 7.88
N LEU A 26 10.02 -22.89 8.41
CA LEU A 26 10.66 -21.76 9.06
C LEU A 26 10.48 -21.81 10.57
N PHE A 27 11.47 -21.26 11.26
CA PHE A 27 11.41 -20.99 12.69
C PHE A 27 11.91 -19.58 12.95
N ALA A 28 11.63 -19.05 14.14
CA ALA A 28 12.14 -17.76 14.54
C ALA A 28 12.99 -17.86 15.81
N VAL A 29 13.92 -16.92 15.95
CA VAL A 29 14.76 -16.75 17.13
C VAL A 29 14.71 -15.28 17.55
N GLU A 30 14.64 -15.05 18.86
CA GLU A 30 14.76 -13.72 19.45
C GLU A 30 16.24 -13.43 19.67
N VAL A 31 16.69 -12.25 19.24
CA VAL A 31 18.10 -11.84 19.23
C VAL A 31 18.19 -10.42 19.79
N SER A 32 19.25 -10.13 20.54
CA SER A 32 19.56 -8.78 21.02
C SER A 32 19.96 -7.84 19.88
N GLY A 33 19.59 -6.55 19.93
CA GLY A 33 20.08 -5.53 19.01
C GLY A 33 21.58 -5.24 19.16
N GLY A 34 22.20 -5.67 20.26
CA GLY A 34 23.66 -5.67 20.42
C GLY A 34 24.37 -6.81 19.69
N ASP A 35 23.66 -7.72 19.03
CA ASP A 35 24.24 -8.89 18.37
C ASP A 35 25.12 -8.50 17.17
N PRO A 36 26.36 -9.01 17.08
CA PRO A 36 27.26 -8.69 15.97
C PRO A 36 27.07 -9.54 14.72
N ASP A 37 26.53 -10.75 14.86
CA ASP A 37 26.44 -11.73 13.78
C ASP A 37 25.24 -11.45 12.86
N LEU A 38 24.20 -10.78 13.35
CA LEU A 38 22.99 -10.54 12.60
C LEU A 38 23.19 -9.64 11.38
N VAL A 39 24.07 -8.63 11.46
CA VAL A 39 24.36 -7.77 10.29
C VAL A 39 24.99 -8.60 9.17
N GLY A 40 25.96 -9.45 9.50
CA GLY A 40 26.56 -10.39 8.56
C GLY A 40 25.56 -11.41 8.01
N PHE A 41 24.64 -11.91 8.83
CA PHE A 41 23.62 -12.86 8.39
C PHE A 41 22.60 -12.25 7.42
N VAL A 42 22.16 -11.01 7.66
CA VAL A 42 21.28 -10.26 6.75
C VAL A 42 22.01 -9.96 5.43
N SER A 43 23.28 -9.54 5.52
CA SER A 43 24.11 -9.21 4.36
C SER A 43 24.43 -10.44 3.50
N SER A 44 24.88 -11.53 4.11
CA SER A 44 25.32 -12.75 3.40
C SER A 44 24.16 -13.68 3.03
N GLY A 45 22.99 -13.51 3.65
CA GLY A 45 21.77 -14.30 3.43
C GLY A 45 21.83 -15.75 3.93
N SER A 46 22.98 -16.20 4.41
CA SER A 46 23.17 -17.52 5.02
C SER A 46 24.35 -17.52 5.99
N ILE A 47 24.35 -18.47 6.93
CA ILE A 47 25.45 -18.68 7.88
C ILE A 47 25.63 -20.18 8.16
N ASP A 48 26.87 -20.61 8.33
CA ASP A 48 27.20 -21.98 8.71
C ASP A 48 27.28 -22.11 10.23
N VAL A 49 26.45 -22.97 10.81
CA VAL A 49 26.33 -23.14 12.26
C VAL A 49 27.01 -24.44 12.68
N THR A 50 28.07 -24.33 13.46
CA THR A 50 28.82 -25.49 13.98
C THR A 50 28.03 -26.24 15.06
N ILE A 51 27.94 -27.56 14.93
CA ILE A 51 27.25 -28.45 15.87
C ILE A 51 28.25 -29.08 16.85
N TRP A 52 28.22 -28.60 18.10
CA TRP A 52 29.07 -29.11 19.18
C TRP A 52 28.44 -30.34 19.86
N ARG A 53 29.19 -31.42 20.09
CA ARG A 53 28.71 -32.59 20.87
C ARG A 53 29.42 -32.64 22.23
N PRO A 54 28.73 -33.00 23.34
CA PRO A 54 27.32 -33.41 23.47
C PRO A 54 26.31 -32.24 23.65
N LYS A 55 25.00 -32.48 23.45
CA LYS A 55 23.92 -31.47 23.54
C LYS A 55 23.93 -30.63 24.82
N LYS A 56 24.31 -31.22 25.97
CA LYS A 56 24.41 -30.50 27.25
C LYS A 56 25.53 -29.46 27.25
N ALA A 57 26.65 -29.75 26.56
CA ALA A 57 27.75 -28.81 26.40
C ALA A 57 27.36 -27.61 25.52
N VAL A 58 26.48 -27.79 24.52
CA VAL A 58 26.06 -26.71 23.61
C VAL A 58 25.38 -25.57 24.35
N ARG A 59 24.42 -25.83 25.25
CA ARG A 59 23.76 -24.74 26.00
C ARG A 59 24.72 -23.98 26.89
N ALA A 60 25.64 -24.69 27.54
CA ALA A 60 26.68 -24.07 28.36
C ALA A 60 27.66 -23.27 27.50
N MET A 61 28.15 -23.84 26.40
CA MET A 61 29.10 -23.23 25.47
C MET A 61 28.50 -22.06 24.70
N SER A 62 27.27 -22.16 24.18
CA SER A 62 26.57 -21.05 23.54
C SER A 62 26.36 -19.90 24.52
N ALA A 63 25.98 -20.19 25.77
CA ALA A 63 25.86 -19.16 26.81
C ALA A 63 27.21 -18.53 27.19
N LEU A 64 28.30 -19.31 27.18
CA LEU A 64 29.66 -18.87 27.52
C LEU A 64 30.37 -18.10 26.39
N ILE A 65 30.19 -18.52 25.14
CA ILE A 65 30.94 -18.03 23.98
C ILE A 65 30.17 -16.93 23.26
N HIS A 66 28.86 -17.10 23.11
CA HIS A 66 28.02 -16.20 22.32
C HIS A 66 27.00 -15.46 23.18
N GLY A 67 26.91 -15.66 24.50
CA GLY A 67 25.77 -15.13 25.26
C GLY A 67 24.44 -15.81 24.91
N GLN A 68 23.47 -15.75 25.84
CA GLN A 68 22.23 -16.51 25.68
C GLN A 68 21.29 -15.94 24.60
N ASP A 69 21.41 -14.65 24.27
CA ASP A 69 20.48 -13.93 23.40
C ASP A 69 21.08 -13.52 22.05
N TRP A 70 22.23 -14.11 21.68
CA TRP A 70 22.86 -13.86 20.37
C TRP A 70 22.44 -14.90 19.32
N LEU A 71 22.48 -14.49 18.07
CA LEU A 71 22.04 -15.23 16.90
C LEU A 71 22.73 -16.59 16.81
N LEU A 72 24.07 -16.63 16.85
CA LEU A 72 24.82 -17.88 16.76
C LEU A 72 24.47 -18.85 17.90
N GLY A 73 24.29 -18.34 19.11
CA GLY A 73 23.85 -19.12 20.26
C GLY A 73 22.47 -19.74 20.03
N GLN A 74 21.51 -18.95 19.57
CA GLN A 74 20.14 -19.40 19.29
C GLN A 74 20.07 -20.41 18.12
N LEU A 75 20.84 -20.17 17.05
CA LEU A 75 20.92 -21.09 15.91
C LEU A 75 21.61 -22.40 16.29
N ALA A 76 22.67 -22.35 17.12
CA ALA A 76 23.33 -23.55 17.64
C ALA A 76 22.37 -24.39 18.49
N ILE A 77 21.49 -23.76 19.28
CA ILE A 77 20.42 -24.46 20.01
C ILE A 77 19.40 -25.07 19.03
N ALA A 78 19.03 -24.33 17.97
CA ALA A 78 18.09 -24.80 16.95
C ALA A 78 18.62 -25.98 16.13
N ALA A 79 19.94 -26.09 15.93
CA ALA A 79 20.63 -27.22 15.28
C ALA A 79 20.35 -28.58 15.93
N TRP A 80 19.86 -28.60 17.17
CA TRP A 80 19.52 -29.82 17.91
C TRP A 80 18.04 -30.19 17.90
N ASP A 81 17.19 -29.41 17.24
CA ASP A 81 15.76 -29.65 17.12
C ASP A 81 15.42 -30.13 15.68
N PRO A 82 14.91 -31.36 15.51
CA PRO A 82 14.55 -31.88 14.18
C PRO A 82 13.41 -31.13 13.51
N ARG A 83 12.62 -30.37 14.28
CA ARG A 83 11.58 -29.49 13.76
C ARG A 83 12.14 -28.15 13.26
N ARG A 84 13.43 -27.89 13.50
CA ARG A 84 14.11 -26.65 13.11
C ARG A 84 15.26 -26.97 12.18
N LEU A 85 16.44 -27.31 12.68
CA LEU A 85 17.63 -27.52 11.86
C LEU A 85 18.20 -28.95 11.89
N LYS A 86 17.81 -29.82 12.83
CA LYS A 86 18.37 -31.17 12.92
C LYS A 86 17.85 -32.07 11.77
N PRO A 87 18.73 -32.70 10.96
CA PRO A 87 18.29 -33.63 9.91
C PRO A 87 17.52 -34.85 10.47
N LEU A 88 16.54 -35.37 9.72
CA LEU A 88 15.71 -36.54 10.08
C LEU A 88 16.43 -37.91 9.88
N ALA A 89 17.70 -37.88 9.48
CA ALA A 89 18.67 -38.97 9.28
C ALA A 89 18.63 -39.70 7.93
N THR A 90 19.76 -39.65 7.21
CA THR A 90 20.50 -40.75 6.56
C THR A 90 21.79 -40.16 6.00
N GLY A 91 22.91 -40.30 6.72
CA GLY A 91 24.21 -39.78 6.29
C GLY A 91 25.22 -39.86 7.43
N THR A 92 26.44 -40.29 7.12
CA THR A 92 27.51 -40.57 8.09
C THR A 92 27.79 -39.38 9.02
N SER A 93 28.16 -39.71 10.26
CA SER A 93 28.37 -38.83 11.42
C SER A 93 29.52 -37.79 11.28
N ARG A 94 29.65 -37.09 10.15
CA ARG A 94 30.79 -36.17 9.89
C ARG A 94 30.45 -34.73 9.52
N GLU A 95 29.21 -34.36 9.20
CA GLU A 95 28.88 -32.94 9.03
C GLU A 95 28.89 -32.22 10.39
N LYS A 96 29.92 -31.41 10.59
CA LYS A 96 30.15 -30.60 11.80
C LYS A 96 29.42 -29.25 11.74
N SER A 97 28.84 -28.87 10.60
CA SER A 97 28.12 -27.61 10.41
C SER A 97 26.79 -27.82 9.68
N VAL A 98 25.81 -26.95 9.95
CA VAL A 98 24.56 -26.86 9.20
C VAL A 98 24.42 -25.46 8.65
N LYS A 99 24.18 -25.36 7.34
CA LYS A 99 23.90 -24.09 6.69
C LYS A 99 22.48 -23.64 7.01
N VAL A 100 22.34 -22.41 7.46
CA VAL A 100 21.07 -21.77 7.80
C VAL A 100 20.87 -20.57 6.89
N TYR A 101 19.66 -20.42 6.36
CA TYR A 101 19.31 -19.33 5.47
C TYR A 101 18.46 -18.30 6.19
N PHE A 102 18.71 -17.03 5.88
CA PHE A 102 17.94 -15.90 6.38
C PHE A 102 16.66 -15.74 5.56
N HIS A 103 15.51 -15.61 6.24
CA HIS A 103 14.20 -15.43 5.61
C HIS A 103 13.56 -14.07 5.93
N GLY A 104 14.04 -13.36 6.96
CA GLY A 104 13.50 -12.06 7.36
C GLY A 104 13.86 -11.70 8.79
N ALA A 105 13.69 -10.43 9.14
CA ALA A 105 13.84 -9.95 10.51
C ALA A 105 12.81 -8.88 10.84
N PHE A 106 12.43 -8.80 12.12
CA PHE A 106 11.47 -7.82 12.62
C PHE A 106 11.97 -7.16 13.90
N SER A 107 11.57 -5.92 14.11
CA SER A 107 11.74 -5.22 15.38
C SER A 107 10.54 -5.53 16.29
N LEU A 108 10.80 -6.09 17.48
CA LEU A 108 9.77 -6.40 18.47
C LEU A 108 9.66 -5.27 19.50
N GLY A 109 8.52 -4.58 19.49
CA GLY A 109 8.16 -3.56 20.48
C GLY A 109 9.24 -2.49 20.74
N ARG A 110 9.20 -1.89 21.94
CA ARG A 110 10.19 -0.89 22.38
C ARG A 110 11.49 -1.49 22.94
N SER A 111 11.60 -2.81 22.95
CA SER A 111 12.82 -3.52 23.33
C SER A 111 13.86 -3.45 22.21
N ASP A 112 15.14 -3.46 22.57
CA ASP A 112 16.24 -3.71 21.64
C ASP A 112 16.30 -5.21 21.25
N THR A 113 15.13 -5.80 20.97
CA THR A 113 14.98 -7.23 20.66
C THR A 113 14.45 -7.37 19.24
N LEU A 114 15.13 -8.24 18.50
CA LEU A 114 14.88 -8.52 17.10
C LEU A 114 14.36 -9.96 16.98
N LEU A 115 13.39 -10.17 16.09
CA LEU A 115 12.92 -11.50 15.72
C LEU A 115 13.49 -11.86 14.37
N VAL A 116 14.28 -12.93 14.29
CA VAL A 116 14.92 -13.39 13.06
C VAL A 116 14.23 -14.65 12.57
N LEU A 117 13.73 -14.63 11.33
CA LEU A 117 13.21 -15.80 10.61
C LEU A 117 14.34 -16.54 9.91
N ALA A 118 14.43 -17.84 10.17
CA ALA A 118 15.45 -18.70 9.60
C ALA A 118 14.87 -20.03 9.12
N GLY A 119 15.54 -20.64 8.15
CA GLY A 119 15.12 -21.90 7.53
C GLY A 119 16.29 -22.71 6.98
N ARG A 120 16.01 -23.96 6.59
CA ARG A 120 17.02 -24.87 5.99
C ARG A 120 17.26 -24.63 4.51
N ASN A 121 16.23 -24.13 3.83
CA ASN A 121 16.27 -23.91 2.40
C ASN A 121 16.48 -22.42 2.15
N ALA A 122 17.18 -22.12 1.06
CA ALA A 122 17.21 -20.76 0.54
C ALA A 122 15.77 -20.28 0.24
N PRO A 123 15.47 -18.99 0.42
CA PRO A 123 14.21 -18.43 -0.02
C PRO A 123 13.97 -18.72 -1.51
N VAL A 124 12.80 -19.28 -1.85
CA VAL A 124 12.44 -19.68 -3.23
C VAL A 124 12.08 -18.47 -4.10
N GLN A 125 11.74 -17.33 -3.49
CA GLN A 125 11.49 -16.07 -4.16
C GLN A 125 12.19 -14.91 -3.44
N SER A 126 12.51 -13.88 -4.21
CA SER A 126 13.00 -12.59 -3.73
C SER A 126 11.91 -11.89 -2.90
N TYR A 127 12.03 -12.01 -1.57
CA TYR A 127 11.65 -11.00 -0.56
C TYR A 127 10.16 -10.79 -0.22
N GLU A 128 9.66 -11.49 0.80
CA GLU A 128 8.48 -11.04 1.58
C GLU A 128 8.85 -10.15 2.77
N TRP A 129 9.96 -10.46 3.45
CA TRP A 129 10.30 -9.93 4.78
C TRP A 129 11.70 -9.28 4.83
N ILE A 130 12.29 -9.04 3.67
CA ILE A 130 13.60 -8.40 3.53
C ILE A 130 13.41 -7.25 2.54
N SER A 131 13.34 -6.02 3.03
CA SER A 131 13.28 -4.87 2.14
C SER A 131 14.64 -4.70 1.45
N GLN A 132 14.63 -4.17 0.22
CA GLN A 132 15.86 -3.81 -0.48
C GLN A 132 16.69 -2.82 0.34
N SER A 133 16.02 -1.89 1.04
CA SER A 133 16.66 -0.94 1.96
C SER A 133 17.35 -1.62 3.13
N LEU A 134 16.72 -2.63 3.75
CA LEU A 134 17.35 -3.44 4.80
C LEU A 134 18.60 -4.16 4.28
N LYS A 135 18.51 -4.78 3.09
CA LYS A 135 19.63 -5.50 2.50
C LYS A 135 20.80 -4.57 2.19
N THR A 136 20.53 -3.45 1.53
CA THR A 136 21.54 -2.44 1.21
C THR A 136 22.19 -1.86 2.47
N ALA A 137 21.41 -1.56 3.50
CA ALA A 137 21.96 -1.08 4.78
C ALA A 137 22.86 -2.13 5.46
N ALA A 138 22.43 -3.39 5.49
CA ALA A 138 23.23 -4.48 6.04
C ALA A 138 24.53 -4.69 5.25
N ASP A 139 24.49 -4.61 3.92
CA ASP A 139 25.66 -4.75 3.06
C ASP A 139 26.68 -3.63 3.30
N SER A 140 26.23 -2.38 3.39
CA SER A 140 27.12 -1.26 3.73
C SER A 140 27.73 -1.39 5.12
N LEU A 141 26.93 -1.74 6.14
CA LEU A 141 27.42 -1.90 7.51
C LEU A 141 28.39 -3.08 7.63
N TYR A 142 28.10 -4.20 6.98
CA TYR A 142 28.96 -5.38 7.01
C TYR A 142 30.27 -5.15 6.26
N ALA A 143 30.24 -4.49 5.10
CA ALA A 143 31.44 -4.14 4.37
C ALA A 143 32.37 -3.21 5.19
N ALA A 144 31.81 -2.18 5.84
CA ALA A 144 32.57 -1.30 6.72
C ALA A 144 33.20 -2.07 7.89
N HIS A 145 32.42 -2.96 8.52
CA HIS A 145 32.92 -3.81 9.60
C HIS A 145 34.06 -4.73 9.15
N LEU A 146 33.97 -5.33 7.96
CA LEU A 146 35.05 -6.16 7.41
C LEU A 146 36.34 -5.37 7.18
N THR A 147 36.23 -4.11 6.73
CA THR A 147 37.39 -3.21 6.61
C THR A 147 38.00 -2.90 7.99
N GLU A 148 37.18 -2.53 8.98
CA GLU A 148 37.66 -2.28 10.34
C GLU A 148 38.32 -3.51 10.98
N MET A 149 37.75 -4.70 10.75
CA MET A 149 38.32 -5.97 11.21
C MET A 149 39.67 -6.26 10.56
N ALA A 150 39.81 -6.04 9.25
CA ALA A 150 41.09 -6.22 8.55
C ALA A 150 42.16 -5.26 9.10
N ASP A 151 41.81 -3.99 9.30
CA ASP A 151 42.73 -3.00 9.88
C ASP A 151 43.14 -3.35 11.32
N PHE A 152 42.21 -3.90 12.10
CA PHE A 152 42.46 -4.41 13.45
C PHE A 152 43.41 -5.62 13.42
N GLU A 153 43.14 -6.61 12.58
CA GLU A 153 43.99 -7.80 12.43
C GLU A 153 45.42 -7.45 11.96
N ASP A 154 45.55 -6.50 11.04
CA ASP A 154 46.84 -5.98 10.58
C ASP A 154 47.60 -5.23 11.69
N ARG A 155 46.89 -4.48 12.54
CA ARG A 155 47.49 -3.82 13.72
C ARG A 155 47.95 -4.83 14.76
N VAL A 156 47.08 -5.78 15.14
CA VAL A 156 47.40 -6.85 16.09
C VAL A 156 48.58 -7.70 15.59
N SER A 157 48.63 -8.01 14.29
CA SER A 157 49.72 -8.77 13.68
C SER A 157 51.05 -8.01 13.74
N ARG A 158 51.04 -6.69 13.47
CA ARG A 158 52.23 -5.83 13.60
C ARG A 158 52.72 -5.74 15.05
N GLU A 159 51.81 -5.53 15.99
CA GLU A 159 52.15 -5.47 17.42
C GLU A 159 52.69 -6.80 17.93
N LYS A 160 52.13 -7.93 17.46
CA LYS A 160 52.64 -9.27 17.80
C LYS A 160 54.07 -9.44 17.29
N LEU A 161 54.35 -9.04 16.04
CA LEU A 161 55.69 -9.12 15.46
C LEU A 161 56.71 -8.22 16.19
N GLU A 162 56.30 -7.00 16.57
CA GLU A 162 57.15 -6.10 17.36
C GLU A 162 57.43 -6.66 18.75
N ARG A 163 56.43 -7.29 19.37
CA ARG A 163 56.55 -7.94 20.67
C ARG A 163 57.47 -9.16 20.63
N GLU A 164 57.35 -9.99 19.60
CA GLU A 164 58.26 -11.11 19.35
C GLU A 164 59.71 -10.61 19.19
N ARG A 165 59.94 -9.54 18.41
CA ARG A 165 61.26 -8.89 18.28
C ARG A 165 61.78 -8.29 19.59
N LEU A 166 60.91 -7.80 20.46
CA LEU A 166 61.28 -7.31 21.80
C LEU A 166 61.70 -8.47 22.71
N TYR A 167 60.98 -9.58 22.67
CA TYR A 167 61.32 -10.79 23.45
C TYR A 167 62.63 -11.42 22.98
N GLU A 168 62.95 -11.39 21.68
CA GLU A 168 64.26 -11.80 21.18
C GLU A 168 65.41 -10.96 21.75
N LYS A 169 65.19 -9.65 21.96
CA LYS A 169 66.21 -8.72 22.48
C LYS A 169 66.33 -8.75 24.01
N SER A 170 65.23 -9.04 24.71
CA SER A 170 65.15 -9.03 26.18
C SER A 170 64.26 -10.18 26.67
N PRO A 171 64.81 -11.41 26.79
CA PRO A 171 64.05 -12.60 27.16
C PRO A 171 63.37 -12.49 28.53
N GLU A 172 63.91 -11.70 29.46
CA GLU A 172 63.27 -11.42 30.75
C GLU A 172 61.86 -10.81 30.64
N LEU A 173 61.53 -10.15 29.52
CA LEU A 173 60.24 -9.50 29.31
C LEU A 173 59.10 -10.47 28.98
N MET A 174 59.39 -11.73 28.61
CA MET A 174 58.35 -12.76 28.40
C MET A 174 57.50 -12.99 29.65
N ARG A 175 58.05 -12.73 30.84
CA ARG A 175 57.35 -12.90 32.13
C ARG A 175 56.18 -11.95 32.30
N PHE A 176 56.10 -10.90 31.47
CA PHE A 176 55.01 -9.91 31.48
C PHE A 176 54.04 -10.08 30.30
N GLU A 177 54.14 -11.18 29.55
CA GLU A 177 53.20 -11.49 28.46
C GLU A 177 51.76 -11.58 29.00
N GLY A 178 50.84 -10.84 28.37
CA GLY A 178 49.42 -10.82 28.76
C GLY A 178 49.02 -9.79 29.82
N LEU A 179 49.95 -8.97 30.35
CA LEU A 179 49.64 -7.92 31.34
C LEU A 179 49.26 -6.56 30.72
N GLY A 180 49.28 -6.43 29.39
CA GLY A 180 48.85 -5.22 28.68
C GLY A 180 47.33 -5.15 28.47
N PRO A 181 46.77 -3.96 28.24
CA PRO A 181 45.37 -3.82 27.85
C PRO A 181 45.11 -4.61 26.57
N GLN A 182 44.19 -5.57 26.63
CA GLN A 182 43.73 -6.27 25.43
C GLN A 182 42.77 -5.35 24.66
N GLU A 183 43.19 -4.88 23.49
CA GLU A 183 42.25 -4.23 22.56
C GLU A 183 41.18 -5.25 22.18
N GLN A 184 39.92 -4.84 22.27
CA GLN A 184 38.80 -5.66 21.80
C GLN A 184 38.66 -5.51 20.29
N PRO A 185 38.31 -6.59 19.56
CA PRO A 185 38.02 -6.48 18.14
C PRO A 185 36.84 -5.53 17.90
N PRO A 186 36.82 -4.78 16.78
CA PRO A 186 35.66 -3.97 16.43
C PRO A 186 34.42 -4.85 16.31
N SER A 187 33.26 -4.29 16.63
CA SER A 187 32.00 -5.03 16.66
C SER A 187 30.89 -4.17 16.06
N VAL A 188 30.27 -4.69 14.99
CA VAL A 188 29.07 -4.10 14.40
C VAL A 188 27.86 -4.46 15.26
N GLN A 189 26.89 -3.55 15.39
CA GLN A 189 25.70 -3.79 16.21
C GLN A 189 24.43 -3.86 15.36
N ALA A 190 23.64 -4.91 15.54
CA ALA A 190 22.38 -5.11 14.82
C ALA A 190 21.35 -3.98 15.00
N LYS A 191 21.42 -3.22 16.10
CA LYS A 191 20.53 -2.09 16.37
C LYS A 191 20.58 -1.01 15.28
N LEU A 192 21.69 -0.93 14.53
CA LEU A 192 21.82 -0.04 13.38
C LEU A 192 20.87 -0.42 12.23
N LEU A 193 20.35 -1.65 12.21
CA LEU A 193 19.33 -2.11 11.26
C LEU A 193 17.90 -1.77 11.69
N LEU A 194 17.64 -1.40 12.96
CA LEU A 194 16.29 -1.14 13.48
C LEU A 194 15.43 -0.18 12.63
N PRO A 195 15.96 0.90 12.04
CA PRO A 195 15.19 1.79 11.18
C PRO A 195 14.66 1.11 9.90
N PHE A 196 15.34 0.07 9.43
CA PHE A 196 15.03 -0.62 8.19
C PHE A 196 14.18 -1.89 8.40
N LEU A 197 14.02 -2.32 9.66
CA LEU A 197 13.28 -3.52 10.00
C LEU A 197 11.78 -3.25 10.13
N PRO A 198 10.92 -4.10 9.52
CA PRO A 198 9.48 -4.06 9.72
C PRO A 198 9.15 -4.26 11.21
N LYS A 199 8.04 -3.66 11.64
CA LYS A 199 7.61 -3.73 13.05
C LYS A 199 6.71 -4.92 13.25
N ALA A 200 6.93 -5.65 14.34
CA ALA A 200 6.13 -6.81 14.67
C ALA A 200 5.76 -6.90 16.16
N THR A 201 4.77 -7.73 16.42
CA THR A 201 4.41 -8.24 17.74
C THR A 201 4.24 -9.76 17.65
N MET A 202 4.29 -10.42 18.80
CA MET A 202 4.15 -11.86 18.87
C MET A 202 3.30 -12.28 20.05
N PHE A 203 2.61 -13.41 19.90
CA PHE A 203 1.84 -14.02 20.97
C PHE A 203 1.78 -15.54 20.79
N SER A 204 1.64 -16.27 21.90
CA SER A 204 1.49 -17.72 21.85
C SER A 204 0.04 -18.10 21.55
N ALA A 205 -0.16 -18.97 20.56
CA ALA A 205 -1.47 -19.48 20.20
C ALA A 205 -1.40 -20.98 19.87
N PRO A 206 -2.29 -21.82 20.45
CA PRO A 206 -2.35 -23.24 20.11
C PRO A 206 -2.84 -23.44 18.67
N SER A 207 -2.44 -24.54 18.03
CA SER A 207 -2.85 -24.86 16.66
C SER A 207 -4.35 -25.16 16.49
N THR A 208 -5.05 -25.39 17.60
CA THR A 208 -6.50 -25.64 17.64
C THR A 208 -7.31 -24.36 17.89
N LEU A 209 -6.67 -23.20 17.98
CA LEU A 209 -7.37 -21.95 18.29
C LEU A 209 -8.33 -21.58 17.16
N ARG A 210 -9.59 -21.30 17.51
CA ARG A 210 -10.61 -20.87 16.55
C ARG A 210 -10.23 -19.51 15.93
N PRO A 211 -10.57 -19.24 14.66
CA PRO A 211 -10.24 -17.98 13.98
C PRO A 211 -10.64 -16.73 14.78
N GLU A 212 -11.87 -16.67 15.30
CA GLU A 212 -12.35 -15.53 16.09
C GLU A 212 -11.53 -15.29 17.37
N ALA A 213 -11.08 -16.37 18.02
CA ALA A 213 -10.25 -16.27 19.22
C ALA A 213 -8.83 -15.83 18.87
N LEU A 214 -8.32 -16.26 17.70
CA LEU A 214 -7.04 -15.80 17.18
C LEU A 214 -7.07 -14.31 16.83
N ASP A 215 -8.12 -13.81 16.19
CA ASP A 215 -8.24 -12.39 15.86
C ASP A 215 -8.30 -11.54 17.14
N ARG A 216 -9.04 -11.97 18.17
CA ARG A 216 -9.04 -11.27 19.48
C ARG A 216 -7.66 -11.22 20.13
N GLN A 217 -6.92 -12.34 20.11
CA GLN A 217 -5.55 -12.37 20.64
C GLN A 217 -4.61 -11.48 19.83
N SER A 218 -4.80 -11.43 18.51
CA SER A 218 -4.06 -10.56 17.61
C SER A 218 -4.26 -9.09 17.94
N ILE A 219 -5.51 -8.66 18.08
CA ILE A 219 -5.85 -7.28 18.48
C ILE A 219 -5.17 -6.94 19.81
N THR A 220 -5.30 -7.84 20.80
CA THR A 220 -4.67 -7.66 22.11
C THR A 220 -3.15 -7.53 22.00
N ALA A 221 -2.51 -8.34 21.15
CA ALA A 221 -1.07 -8.32 20.93
C ALA A 221 -0.61 -7.05 20.18
N ILE A 222 -1.42 -6.55 19.24
CA ILE A 222 -1.17 -5.28 18.53
C ILE A 222 -1.26 -4.13 19.53
N GLU A 223 -2.31 -4.06 20.35
CA GLU A 223 -2.46 -3.03 21.38
C GLU A 223 -1.32 -3.05 22.40
N ALA A 224 -0.91 -4.25 22.85
CA ALA A 224 0.16 -4.43 23.81
C ALA A 224 1.56 -4.13 23.24
N SER A 225 1.72 -4.13 21.91
CA SER A 225 3.03 -3.92 21.27
C SER A 225 3.60 -2.52 21.48
N GLY A 226 2.75 -1.53 21.77
CA GLY A 226 3.13 -0.12 21.87
C GLY A 226 3.36 0.56 20.51
N TRP A 227 3.18 -0.16 19.40
CA TRP A 227 3.19 0.40 18.05
C TRP A 227 1.83 1.03 17.71
N LEU A 228 1.86 2.02 16.81
CA LEU A 228 0.64 2.61 16.27
C LEU A 228 -0.05 1.63 15.28
N PRO A 229 -1.38 1.70 15.11
CA PRO A 229 -2.10 0.89 14.12
C PRO A 229 -1.62 1.12 12.68
N SER A 230 -1.99 0.21 11.77
CA SER A 230 -1.78 0.41 10.33
C SER A 230 -2.67 1.55 9.81
N ARG A 231 -2.17 2.30 8.82
CA ARG A 231 -2.90 3.40 8.14
C ARG A 231 -4.24 2.95 7.55
N ASP A 232 -4.30 1.72 7.04
CA ASP A 232 -5.40 1.16 6.26
C ASP A 232 -6.10 -0.04 6.95
N GLY A 233 -5.68 -0.36 8.18
CA GLY A 233 -6.16 -1.51 8.96
C GLY A 233 -5.64 -2.87 8.49
N ALA A 234 -4.69 -2.93 7.54
CA ALA A 234 -4.11 -4.19 7.08
C ALA A 234 -2.94 -4.65 7.96
N TYR A 235 -2.93 -5.94 8.26
CA TYR A 235 -1.88 -6.62 9.02
C TYR A 235 -1.53 -7.93 8.33
N ILE A 236 -0.27 -8.36 8.44
CA ILE A 236 0.18 -9.65 7.93
C ILE A 236 0.67 -10.47 9.12
N GLY A 237 0.36 -11.77 9.14
CA GLY A 237 0.68 -12.66 10.22
C GLY A 237 1.23 -14.00 9.76
N ILE A 238 2.14 -14.55 10.53
CA ILE A 238 2.66 -15.91 10.38
C ILE A 238 2.14 -16.75 11.54
N ARG A 239 1.40 -17.82 11.23
CA ARG A 239 0.84 -18.74 12.22
C ARG A 239 1.82 -19.85 12.57
N HIS A 240 1.77 -20.25 13.85
CA HIS A 240 2.40 -21.46 14.37
C HIS A 240 3.90 -21.59 14.09
N ILE A 241 4.59 -20.45 14.01
CA ILE A 241 6.03 -20.43 13.88
C ILE A 241 6.68 -20.85 15.21
N LEU A 242 7.74 -21.65 15.12
CA LEU A 242 8.47 -22.11 16.29
C LEU A 242 9.42 -21.01 16.77
N VAL A 243 9.12 -20.40 17.93
CA VAL A 243 10.02 -19.47 18.62
C VAL A 243 10.47 -20.14 19.92
N GLY A 244 11.76 -20.47 20.01
CA GLY A 244 12.33 -21.25 21.11
C GLY A 244 11.44 -22.36 21.71
N ALA A 245 11.18 -23.53 21.12
CA ALA A 245 10.27 -24.57 21.68
C ALA A 245 8.77 -24.22 21.82
N LYS A 246 8.34 -22.95 21.81
CA LYS A 246 6.92 -22.57 21.78
C LYS A 246 6.46 -22.35 20.33
N LYS A 247 5.19 -22.68 20.06
CA LYS A 247 4.51 -22.24 18.83
C LYS A 247 3.90 -20.87 19.09
N SER A 248 4.27 -19.90 18.28
CA SER A 248 3.79 -18.53 18.36
C SER A 248 3.18 -18.08 17.04
N CYS A 249 2.45 -16.99 17.10
CA CYS A 249 2.03 -16.22 15.96
C CYS A 249 2.84 -14.92 15.95
N VAL A 250 3.28 -14.51 14.76
CA VAL A 250 3.98 -13.24 14.54
C VAL A 250 3.05 -12.38 13.70
N LEU A 251 2.86 -11.12 14.09
CA LEU A 251 2.08 -10.13 13.36
C LEU A 251 2.96 -8.94 13.04
N THR A 252 2.86 -8.43 11.82
CA THR A 252 3.69 -7.34 11.31
C THR A 252 2.87 -6.43 10.41
N TRP A 253 3.18 -5.15 10.48
CA TRP A 253 2.52 -4.08 9.73
C TRP A 253 3.43 -2.84 9.71
N GLU A 254 3.03 -1.82 8.97
CA GLU A 254 3.68 -0.51 8.98
C GLU A 254 2.92 0.41 9.95
N PRO A 255 3.50 0.76 11.12
CA PRO A 255 2.84 1.66 12.06
C PRO A 255 2.72 3.04 11.46
N TYR A 256 1.54 3.62 11.55
CA TYR A 256 1.25 4.92 10.97
C TYR A 256 1.22 6.01 12.04
N SER A 257 2.09 7.02 11.90
CA SER A 257 2.26 8.12 12.86
C SER A 257 1.73 9.47 12.37
N GLY A 258 1.16 9.52 11.17
CA GLY A 258 0.59 10.75 10.61
C GLY A 258 -0.79 11.11 11.20
N PRO A 259 -1.43 12.16 10.67
CA PRO A 259 -2.80 12.52 11.04
C PRO A 259 -3.78 11.42 10.61
N PRO A 260 -4.98 11.29 11.21
CA PRO A 260 -5.92 10.21 10.90
C PRO A 260 -6.11 10.03 9.39
N SER A 261 -6.02 8.79 8.89
CA SER A 261 -6.20 8.55 7.45
C SER A 261 -7.64 8.83 7.02
N TYR A 262 -7.86 9.16 5.75
CA TYR A 262 -9.22 9.35 5.23
C TYR A 262 -10.07 8.08 5.43
N SER A 263 -9.46 6.90 5.30
CA SER A 263 -10.10 5.63 5.64
C SER A 263 -10.60 5.61 7.10
N GLU A 264 -9.79 6.09 8.05
CA GLU A 264 -10.21 6.21 9.45
C GLU A 264 -11.35 7.21 9.65
N VAL A 265 -11.25 8.40 9.04
CA VAL A 265 -12.29 9.44 9.06
C VAL A 265 -13.62 8.88 8.55
N ARG A 266 -13.61 8.19 7.40
CA ARG A 266 -14.77 7.57 6.79
C ARG A 266 -15.41 6.52 7.70
N TRP A 267 -14.61 5.62 8.28
CA TRP A 267 -15.12 4.62 9.22
C TRP A 267 -15.67 5.23 10.51
N ALA A 268 -15.08 6.33 10.99
CA ALA A 268 -15.61 7.08 12.11
C ALA A 268 -16.99 7.68 11.78
N VAL A 269 -17.18 8.29 10.60
CA VAL A 269 -18.48 8.82 10.16
C VAL A 269 -19.51 7.69 10.12
N GLN A 270 -19.19 6.56 9.49
CA GLN A 270 -20.13 5.44 9.36
C GLN A 270 -20.61 4.89 10.72
N ARG A 271 -19.71 4.85 11.71
CA ARG A 271 -20.01 4.30 13.04
C ARG A 271 -20.65 5.33 13.99
N ARG A 272 -20.21 6.59 13.94
CA ARG A 272 -20.62 7.62 14.91
C ARG A 272 -21.72 8.52 14.40
N LEU A 273 -21.89 8.63 13.09
CA LEU A 273 -22.86 9.50 12.45
C LEU A 273 -23.63 8.77 11.34
N PRO A 274 -24.33 7.64 11.64
CA PRO A 274 -25.06 6.88 10.63
C PRO A 274 -26.19 7.67 9.95
N GLN A 275 -26.59 8.82 10.50
CA GLN A 275 -27.56 9.75 9.91
C GLN A 275 -26.97 10.63 8.78
N ALA A 276 -25.64 10.71 8.65
CA ALA A 276 -24.99 11.34 7.51
C ALA A 276 -25.04 10.48 6.24
N LEU A 277 -25.35 9.20 6.39
CA LEU A 277 -25.44 8.26 5.28
C LEU A 277 -26.87 8.08 4.80
N ARG A 278 -27.02 7.83 3.49
CA ARG A 278 -28.27 7.38 2.89
C ARG A 278 -28.66 6.01 3.45
N LYS A 279 -29.96 5.79 3.68
CA LYS A 279 -30.51 4.51 4.17
C LYS A 279 -31.65 4.00 3.27
N PRO A 280 -31.54 2.81 2.65
CA PRO A 280 -30.29 2.06 2.45
C PRO A 280 -29.33 2.81 1.52
N ARG A 281 -28.03 2.53 1.64
CA ARG A 281 -27.05 2.96 0.62
C ARG A 281 -27.32 2.24 -0.69
N LEU A 282 -27.04 2.90 -1.80
CA LEU A 282 -27.20 2.36 -3.14
C LEU A 282 -26.12 1.31 -3.40
N ALA A 283 -26.50 0.17 -3.95
CA ALA A 283 -25.61 -0.94 -4.28
C ALA A 283 -25.45 -1.16 -5.79
N HIS A 284 -26.04 -0.27 -6.61
CA HIS A 284 -25.89 -0.26 -8.06
C HIS A 284 -24.93 0.85 -8.48
N ILE A 285 -24.35 0.71 -9.67
CA ILE A 285 -23.61 1.79 -10.30
C ILE A 285 -24.64 2.82 -10.78
N GLY A 286 -24.77 3.94 -10.07
CA GLY A 286 -25.58 5.08 -10.48
C GLY A 286 -24.92 5.88 -11.59
N ARG A 287 -24.76 5.29 -12.78
CA ARG A 287 -24.35 6.01 -14.00
C ARG A 287 -25.32 7.18 -14.21
N PRO A 288 -24.84 8.41 -14.49
CA PRO A 288 -25.73 9.49 -14.92
C PRO A 288 -26.60 9.00 -16.09
N LYS A 289 -27.87 9.40 -16.14
CA LYS A 289 -28.78 9.01 -17.23
C LYS A 289 -28.33 9.69 -18.53
N LEU A 290 -27.40 9.04 -19.21
CA LEU A 290 -26.89 9.43 -20.51
C LEU A 290 -27.79 8.77 -21.56
N GLU A 291 -28.37 9.57 -22.45
CA GLU A 291 -29.24 9.11 -23.54
C GLU A 291 -28.42 8.26 -24.54
N SER A 292 -28.22 7.00 -24.22
CA SER A 292 -27.90 5.94 -25.19
C SER A 292 -28.09 4.60 -24.51
N ASP A 293 -29.25 4.01 -24.78
CA ASP A 293 -29.60 2.61 -24.54
C ASP A 293 -28.66 1.68 -25.32
N VAL A 294 -27.40 1.58 -24.88
CA VAL A 294 -26.56 0.43 -25.17
C VAL A 294 -26.49 -0.35 -23.87
N ASN A 295 -26.93 -1.61 -23.92
CA ASN A 295 -26.78 -2.62 -22.86
C ASN A 295 -25.28 -2.90 -22.59
N LEU A 296 -24.56 -1.90 -22.12
CA LEU A 296 -23.25 -2.04 -21.52
C LEU A 296 -23.49 -2.71 -20.18
N SER A 297 -22.79 -3.81 -19.93
CA SER A 297 -22.83 -4.50 -18.64
C SER A 297 -22.65 -3.51 -17.50
N ASP A 298 -23.61 -3.45 -16.56
CA ASP A 298 -23.56 -2.69 -15.29
C ASP A 298 -22.43 -3.16 -14.35
N GLN A 299 -21.44 -3.90 -14.85
CA GLN A 299 -20.30 -4.39 -14.09
C GLN A 299 -19.02 -3.70 -14.54
N PRO A 300 -18.19 -3.24 -13.58
CA PRO A 300 -16.90 -2.69 -13.91
C PRO A 300 -16.01 -3.79 -14.48
N ALA A 301 -15.29 -3.49 -15.56
CA ALA A 301 -14.33 -4.42 -16.17
C ALA A 301 -13.09 -4.64 -15.27
N GLY A 302 -12.82 -3.70 -14.34
CA GLY A 302 -11.70 -3.78 -13.41
C GLY A 302 -11.63 -2.59 -12.45
N THR A 303 -10.70 -2.68 -11.49
CA THR A 303 -10.28 -1.57 -10.62
C THR A 303 -8.80 -1.25 -10.88
N VAL A 304 -8.47 0.03 -10.95
CA VAL A 304 -7.09 0.55 -11.05
C VAL A 304 -6.78 1.28 -9.74
N SER A 305 -5.50 1.39 -9.36
CA SER A 305 -5.11 2.21 -8.20
C SER A 305 -5.70 3.61 -8.35
N GLY A 306 -6.16 4.21 -7.25
CA GLY A 306 -6.18 5.66 -7.17
C GLY A 306 -4.75 6.14 -7.41
N LEU A 307 -4.58 6.97 -8.42
CA LEU A 307 -3.29 7.46 -8.89
C LEU A 307 -2.97 8.70 -8.09
N ASP A 308 -1.93 8.64 -7.27
CA ASP A 308 -1.48 9.86 -6.61
C ASP A 308 -1.00 10.83 -7.69
N SER A 309 -1.44 12.09 -7.61
CA SER A 309 -1.14 13.14 -8.58
C SER A 309 0.37 13.43 -8.74
N GLY A 310 1.24 12.81 -7.93
CA GLY A 310 2.70 12.85 -8.05
C GLY A 310 3.36 11.58 -8.61
N GLY A 311 2.64 10.49 -8.81
CA GLY A 311 3.19 9.24 -9.35
C GLY A 311 3.25 9.27 -10.88
N GLN A 312 4.45 9.26 -11.45
CA GLN A 312 4.66 9.18 -12.91
C GLN A 312 4.37 7.78 -13.48
N GLU A 313 4.30 6.76 -12.64
CA GLU A 313 4.21 5.35 -13.05
C GLU A 313 2.99 5.05 -13.94
N TRP A 314 1.87 5.74 -13.76
CA TRP A 314 0.71 5.56 -14.63
C TRP A 314 0.81 6.31 -15.96
N LEU A 315 1.55 7.43 -16.00
CA LEU A 315 1.81 8.13 -17.25
C LEU A 315 2.62 7.21 -18.17
N ASP A 316 3.61 6.51 -17.62
CA ASP A 316 4.44 5.54 -18.35
C ASP A 316 3.62 4.31 -18.78
N SER A 317 2.61 3.91 -18.00
CA SER A 317 1.74 2.78 -18.36
C SER A 317 0.94 2.98 -19.66
N LEU A 318 0.76 4.23 -20.09
CA LEU A 318 0.07 4.60 -21.33
C LEU A 318 1.02 4.71 -22.55
N ASP A 319 2.29 4.35 -22.39
CA ASP A 319 3.20 4.25 -23.54
C ASP A 319 2.67 3.26 -24.59
N ASP A 320 2.88 3.64 -25.85
CA ASP A 320 2.49 2.92 -27.07
C ASP A 320 0.99 2.67 -27.26
N VAL A 321 0.12 3.33 -26.49
CA VAL A 321 -1.34 3.29 -26.73
C VAL A 321 -1.67 3.67 -28.17
N GLN A 322 -2.46 2.81 -28.82
CA GLN A 322 -3.01 3.03 -30.17
C GLN A 322 -4.52 3.17 -30.06
N LEU A 323 -5.03 4.38 -30.25
CA LEU A 323 -6.47 4.61 -30.27
C LEU A 323 -7.04 4.09 -31.59
N ASP A 324 -8.16 3.38 -31.52
CA ASP A 324 -8.93 2.99 -32.70
C ASP A 324 -9.42 4.23 -33.45
N ASP A 325 -8.87 4.47 -34.63
CA ASP A 325 -9.18 5.60 -35.49
C ASP A 325 -10.20 5.27 -36.59
N HIS A 326 -10.87 4.11 -36.53
CA HIS A 326 -11.98 3.83 -37.44
C HIS A 326 -13.21 4.71 -37.09
N ASP A 327 -13.77 5.39 -38.09
CA ASP A 327 -14.92 6.32 -37.96
C ASP A 327 -14.77 7.39 -36.85
N TYR A 328 -13.52 7.81 -36.58
CA TYR A 328 -13.20 8.67 -35.43
C TYR A 328 -13.88 10.05 -35.46
N ARG A 329 -14.25 10.58 -36.63
CA ARG A 329 -14.88 11.91 -36.73
C ARG A 329 -16.25 11.99 -36.07
N GLU A 330 -17.12 11.01 -36.34
CA GLU A 330 -18.44 10.95 -35.72
C GLU A 330 -18.33 10.80 -34.20
N ARG A 331 -17.37 9.99 -33.74
CA ARG A 331 -17.06 9.81 -32.31
C ARG A 331 -16.56 11.10 -31.66
N ILE A 332 -15.69 11.86 -32.33
CA ILE A 332 -15.23 13.17 -31.85
C ILE A 332 -16.40 14.15 -31.75
N ASP A 333 -17.24 14.25 -32.77
CA ASP A 333 -18.37 15.17 -32.78
C ASP A 333 -19.39 14.82 -31.69
N ALA A 334 -19.69 13.53 -31.51
CA ALA A 334 -20.52 13.04 -30.42
C ALA A 334 -19.89 13.35 -29.05
N SER A 335 -18.59 13.11 -28.88
CA SER A 335 -17.86 13.44 -27.64
C SER A 335 -17.91 14.93 -27.32
N ARG A 336 -17.67 15.80 -28.31
CA ARG A 336 -17.74 17.27 -28.13
C ARG A 336 -19.15 17.70 -27.76
N LYS A 337 -20.18 17.16 -28.42
CA LYS A 337 -21.60 17.44 -28.12
C LYS A 337 -21.97 17.02 -26.69
N ASP A 338 -21.57 15.81 -26.28
CA ASP A 338 -21.82 15.31 -24.93
C ASP A 338 -21.13 16.19 -23.87
N ARG A 339 -19.85 16.51 -24.07
CA ARG A 339 -19.10 17.39 -23.15
C ARG A 339 -19.68 18.80 -23.10
N GLN A 340 -20.17 19.33 -24.21
CA GLN A 340 -20.84 20.62 -24.22
C GLN A 340 -22.16 20.60 -23.43
N ALA A 341 -22.89 19.50 -23.49
CA ALA A 341 -24.14 19.34 -22.78
C ALA A 341 -23.96 19.03 -21.28
N GLN A 342 -22.94 18.25 -20.91
CA GLN A 342 -22.84 17.61 -19.59
C GLN A 342 -21.50 17.84 -18.87
N GLY A 343 -20.48 18.38 -19.55
CA GLY A 343 -19.14 18.52 -18.97
C GLY A 343 -18.40 17.18 -18.88
N PHE A 344 -17.53 17.05 -17.87
CA PHE A 344 -16.77 15.80 -17.64
C PHE A 344 -17.65 14.64 -17.15
N GLU A 345 -18.84 14.92 -16.58
CA GLU A 345 -19.86 13.91 -16.24
C GLU A 345 -20.22 13.01 -17.44
N ALA A 346 -20.00 13.49 -18.66
CA ALA A 346 -20.19 12.69 -19.87
C ALA A 346 -19.25 11.48 -19.95
N ILE A 347 -18.05 11.57 -19.36
CA ILE A 347 -16.94 10.61 -19.51
C ILE A 347 -16.71 9.83 -18.21
N ALA A 348 -16.77 10.51 -17.07
CA ALA A 348 -16.50 9.92 -15.77
C ALA A 348 -17.47 10.48 -14.72
N TRP A 349 -17.55 9.83 -13.56
CA TRP A 349 -18.33 10.32 -12.44
C TRP A 349 -17.84 9.76 -11.10
N PHE A 350 -18.04 10.53 -10.04
CA PHE A 350 -17.76 10.13 -8.67
C PHE A 350 -19.01 9.65 -7.93
N GLN A 351 -18.91 8.48 -7.29
CA GLN A 351 -19.94 7.90 -6.43
C GLN A 351 -19.57 8.04 -4.95
N PRO A 352 -20.18 8.99 -4.20
CA PRO A 352 -19.83 9.25 -2.81
C PRO A 352 -20.23 8.11 -1.86
N TYR A 353 -19.36 7.73 -0.92
CA TYR A 353 -19.65 6.69 0.10
C TYR A 353 -20.83 7.06 1.01
N HIS A 354 -21.18 8.35 1.10
CA HIS A 354 -22.37 8.80 1.83
C HIS A 354 -23.67 8.24 1.21
N SER A 355 -23.68 8.00 -0.11
CA SER A 355 -24.85 7.50 -0.84
C SER A 355 -24.71 6.06 -1.31
N TYR A 356 -23.48 5.62 -1.60
CA TYR A 356 -23.17 4.34 -2.23
C TYR A 356 -22.48 3.36 -1.26
N SER A 357 -22.69 2.05 -1.44
CA SER A 357 -22.09 1.02 -0.60
C SER A 357 -20.58 0.89 -0.82
N GLU A 358 -19.90 0.17 0.07
CA GLU A 358 -18.45 -0.11 -0.07
C GLU A 358 -18.09 -0.75 -1.41
N ASP A 359 -19.00 -1.54 -1.99
CA ASP A 359 -18.75 -2.24 -3.24
C ASP A 359 -18.79 -1.33 -4.48
N VAL A 360 -19.50 -0.20 -4.40
CA VAL A 360 -19.77 0.64 -5.58
C VAL A 360 -19.44 2.13 -5.39
N TRP A 361 -18.90 2.56 -4.25
CA TRP A 361 -18.41 3.95 -4.12
C TRP A 361 -17.03 4.12 -4.78
N GLY A 362 -16.73 5.29 -5.30
CA GLY A 362 -15.44 5.62 -5.93
C GLY A 362 -15.60 6.36 -7.26
N ILE A 363 -14.50 6.49 -7.99
CA ILE A 363 -14.46 7.12 -9.31
C ILE A 363 -14.72 6.07 -10.39
N TYR A 364 -15.54 6.42 -11.37
CA TYR A 364 -15.88 5.59 -12.51
C TYR A 364 -15.57 6.30 -13.80
N PHE A 365 -14.98 5.58 -14.75
CA PHE A 365 -14.79 6.01 -16.13
C PHE A 365 -15.66 5.19 -17.07
N ASP A 366 -16.30 5.84 -18.02
CA ASP A 366 -16.78 5.19 -19.23
C ASP A 366 -15.58 4.97 -20.16
N ALA A 367 -15.17 3.72 -20.30
CA ALA A 367 -13.94 3.36 -21.01
C ALA A 367 -13.96 3.78 -22.48
N ARG A 368 -15.12 3.69 -23.15
CA ARG A 368 -15.25 4.06 -24.57
C ARG A 368 -15.24 5.57 -24.73
N LYS A 369 -16.01 6.30 -23.92
CA LYS A 369 -16.05 7.76 -23.98
C LYS A 369 -14.72 8.40 -23.61
N LEU A 370 -13.91 7.73 -22.78
CA LEU A 370 -12.54 8.15 -22.51
C LEU A 370 -11.65 8.08 -23.76
N ASP A 371 -11.74 7.00 -24.54
CA ASP A 371 -11.03 6.89 -25.84
C ASP A 371 -11.52 7.97 -26.81
N ASP A 372 -12.84 8.23 -26.87
CA ASP A 372 -13.44 9.25 -27.74
C ASP A 372 -12.94 10.66 -27.37
N PHE A 373 -12.82 10.94 -26.07
CA PHE A 373 -12.25 12.20 -25.60
C PHE A 373 -10.77 12.33 -25.96
N ALA A 374 -9.99 11.25 -25.85
CA ALA A 374 -8.60 11.23 -26.28
C ALA A 374 -8.47 11.48 -27.80
N LEU A 375 -9.35 10.92 -28.63
CA LEU A 375 -9.40 11.21 -30.06
C LEU A 375 -9.73 12.68 -30.33
N SER A 376 -10.69 13.27 -29.60
CA SER A 376 -11.02 14.70 -29.72
C SER A 376 -9.81 15.57 -29.40
N LEU A 377 -9.09 15.28 -28.32
CA LEU A 377 -7.87 16.02 -27.97
C LEU A 377 -6.78 15.84 -29.02
N LEU A 378 -6.61 14.63 -29.56
CA LEU A 378 -5.62 14.38 -30.61
C LEU A 378 -5.90 15.22 -31.87
N ASP A 379 -7.17 15.33 -32.28
CA ASP A 379 -7.61 16.19 -33.38
C ASP A 379 -7.34 17.68 -33.09
N ASP A 380 -7.66 18.15 -31.88
CA ASP A 380 -7.41 19.53 -31.46
C ASP A 380 -5.90 19.85 -31.44
N ILE A 381 -5.06 18.93 -30.96
CA ILE A 381 -3.60 19.07 -30.95
C ILE A 381 -3.05 19.14 -32.37
N ARG A 382 -3.54 18.30 -33.27
CA ARG A 382 -3.14 18.29 -34.70
C ARG A 382 -3.58 19.56 -35.42
N SER A 383 -4.77 20.09 -35.13
CA SER A 383 -5.25 21.35 -35.73
C SER A 383 -4.38 22.56 -35.33
N HIS A 384 -3.77 22.51 -34.14
CA HIS A 384 -2.77 23.49 -33.67
C HIS A 384 -1.35 23.24 -34.22
N ARG A 385 -1.20 22.31 -35.18
CA ARG A 385 0.08 21.94 -35.82
C ARG A 385 1.12 21.41 -34.83
N ILE A 386 0.67 20.78 -33.76
CA ILE A 386 1.54 20.13 -32.78
C ILE A 386 1.66 18.67 -33.16
N HIS A 387 2.90 18.17 -33.24
CA HIS A 387 3.12 16.74 -33.42
C HIS A 387 2.87 16.01 -32.10
N ALA A 388 1.80 15.22 -32.07
CA ALA A 388 1.43 14.40 -30.92
C ALA A 388 1.01 13.01 -31.35
N SER A 389 1.42 12.02 -30.56
CA SER A 389 0.99 10.63 -30.68
C SER A 389 -0.31 10.38 -29.90
N PRO A 390 -1.04 9.29 -30.19
CA PRO A 390 -2.22 8.89 -29.41
C PRO A 390 -1.92 8.72 -27.91
N THR A 391 -0.72 8.28 -27.53
CA THR A 391 -0.25 8.25 -26.12
C THR A 391 -0.37 9.61 -25.43
N HIS A 392 0.00 10.71 -26.08
CA HIS A 392 -0.09 12.03 -25.47
C HIS A 392 -1.54 12.44 -25.22
N ALA A 393 -2.41 12.15 -26.18
CA ALA A 393 -3.82 12.45 -26.05
C ALA A 393 -4.50 11.57 -24.99
N ALA A 394 -4.13 10.29 -24.89
CA ALA A 394 -4.59 9.38 -23.84
C ALA A 394 -4.17 9.86 -22.44
N ARG A 395 -2.90 10.27 -22.26
CA ARG A 395 -2.39 10.85 -21.01
C ARG A 395 -3.17 12.09 -20.59
N LEU A 396 -3.44 13.00 -21.53
CA LEU A 396 -4.22 14.21 -21.27
C LEU A 396 -5.68 13.88 -20.94
N ALA A 397 -6.33 13.04 -21.76
CA ALA A 397 -7.73 12.69 -21.57
C ALA A 397 -7.96 12.06 -20.20
N PHE A 398 -7.17 11.04 -19.86
CA PHE A 398 -7.29 10.36 -18.58
C PHE A 398 -6.90 11.28 -17.42
N GLY A 399 -5.77 12.00 -17.51
CA GLY A 399 -5.29 12.84 -16.41
C GLY A 399 -6.20 14.03 -16.09
N LEU A 400 -6.72 14.73 -17.11
CA LEU A 400 -7.68 15.83 -16.93
C LEU A 400 -8.96 15.33 -16.26
N THR A 401 -9.51 14.22 -16.76
CA THR A 401 -10.74 13.62 -16.24
C THR A 401 -10.54 13.09 -14.83
N TYR A 402 -9.43 12.40 -14.56
CA TYR A 402 -9.13 11.85 -13.25
C TYR A 402 -8.93 12.95 -12.19
N ALA A 403 -8.23 14.03 -12.54
CA ALA A 403 -8.05 15.17 -11.64
C ALA A 403 -9.38 15.86 -11.31
N HIS A 404 -10.30 15.94 -12.28
CA HIS A 404 -11.67 16.43 -12.08
C HIS A 404 -12.40 15.55 -11.06
N GLU A 405 -12.48 14.23 -11.29
CA GLU A 405 -13.22 13.32 -10.40
C GLU A 405 -12.61 13.19 -9.00
N LEU A 406 -11.28 13.25 -8.90
CA LEU A 406 -10.58 13.22 -7.62
C LEU A 406 -10.89 14.46 -6.78
N PHE A 407 -11.23 15.60 -7.41
CA PHE A 407 -11.67 16.79 -6.69
C PHE A 407 -12.97 16.53 -5.92
N HIS A 408 -13.97 15.88 -6.53
CA HIS A 408 -15.21 15.50 -5.83
C HIS A 408 -14.94 14.55 -4.65
N ALA A 409 -13.99 13.63 -4.81
CA ALA A 409 -13.56 12.77 -3.71
C ALA A 409 -12.90 13.56 -2.56
N ARG A 410 -12.13 14.61 -2.87
CA ARG A 410 -11.57 15.53 -1.86
C ARG A 410 -12.66 16.34 -1.16
N VAL A 411 -13.68 16.78 -1.90
CA VAL A 411 -14.86 17.46 -1.34
C VAL A 411 -15.60 16.56 -0.36
N GLU A 412 -15.83 15.28 -0.73
CA GLU A 412 -16.42 14.29 0.18
C GLU A 412 -15.54 14.06 1.42
N ALA A 413 -14.23 13.97 1.27
CA ALA A 413 -13.30 13.81 2.39
C ALA A 413 -13.34 15.00 3.36
N ALA A 414 -13.35 16.23 2.82
CA ALA A 414 -13.46 17.44 3.61
C ALA A 414 -14.79 17.50 4.37
N LEU A 415 -15.89 17.20 3.70
CA LEU A 415 -17.21 17.11 4.34
C LEU A 415 -17.23 16.07 5.44
N SER A 416 -16.65 14.88 5.22
CA SER A 416 -16.56 13.82 6.23
C SER A 416 -15.84 14.32 7.50
N TRP A 417 -14.75 15.06 7.33
CA TRP A 417 -14.02 15.66 8.44
C TRP A 417 -14.86 16.71 9.18
N VAL A 418 -15.53 17.61 8.44
CA VAL A 418 -16.39 18.65 9.02
C VAL A 418 -17.58 18.02 9.75
N GLU A 419 -18.17 16.94 9.22
CA GLU A 419 -19.25 16.19 9.84
C GLU A 419 -18.85 15.57 11.18
N LEU A 420 -17.65 15.00 11.28
CA LEU A 420 -17.12 14.46 12.54
C LEU A 420 -16.93 15.54 13.60
N ASN A 421 -16.36 16.69 13.20
CA ASN A 421 -16.14 17.80 14.12
C ASN A 421 -17.44 18.43 14.60
N ALA A 422 -18.44 18.53 13.72
CA ALA A 422 -19.74 19.10 14.06
C ALA A 422 -20.72 18.08 14.66
N LEU A 423 -20.44 16.78 14.54
CA LEU A 423 -21.38 15.67 14.78
C LEU A 423 -22.75 15.87 14.10
N GLN A 424 -22.73 16.40 12.88
CA GLN A 424 -23.93 16.77 12.11
C GLN A 424 -23.85 16.27 10.68
N PRO A 425 -24.95 15.77 10.09
CA PRO A 425 -24.98 15.35 8.70
C PRO A 425 -24.92 16.59 7.80
N ARG A 426 -23.80 16.79 7.11
CA ARG A 426 -23.56 17.95 6.25
C ARG A 426 -23.45 17.57 4.79
N HIS A 427 -22.87 16.44 4.44
CA HIS A 427 -22.67 16.03 3.05
C HIS A 427 -23.99 15.94 2.28
N LEU A 428 -24.98 15.20 2.79
CA LEU A 428 -26.28 15.08 2.11
C LEU A 428 -27.03 16.41 2.03
N ARG A 429 -26.86 17.29 3.02
CA ARG A 429 -27.46 18.64 3.01
C ARG A 429 -26.78 19.54 1.98
N TYR A 430 -25.46 19.51 1.94
CA TYR A 430 -24.66 20.21 0.95
C TYR A 430 -25.05 19.78 -0.46
N LYS A 431 -25.09 18.46 -0.71
CA LYS A 431 -25.51 17.91 -1.99
C LYS A 431 -26.86 18.46 -2.44
N GLN A 432 -27.87 18.42 -1.58
CA GLN A 432 -29.23 18.86 -1.93
C GLN A 432 -29.38 20.38 -2.04
N ARG A 433 -28.77 21.14 -1.13
CA ARG A 433 -29.04 22.59 -0.97
C ARG A 433 -28.06 23.49 -1.69
N VAL A 434 -26.90 22.95 -2.06
CA VAL A 434 -25.85 23.68 -2.77
C VAL A 434 -25.63 23.04 -4.12
N TYR A 435 -25.09 21.82 -4.15
CA TYR A 435 -24.64 21.20 -5.41
C TYR A 435 -25.80 21.03 -6.40
N ASP A 436 -26.86 20.30 -6.02
CA ASP A 436 -28.02 20.07 -6.88
C ASP A 436 -28.80 21.38 -7.15
N ALA A 437 -28.80 22.32 -6.20
CA ALA A 437 -29.53 23.59 -6.31
C ALA A 437 -28.85 24.63 -7.22
N LEU A 438 -27.53 24.52 -7.38
CA LEU A 438 -26.71 25.39 -8.24
C LEU A 438 -26.35 24.71 -9.56
N ARG A 439 -26.86 23.49 -9.82
CA ARG A 439 -26.65 22.76 -11.06
C ARG A 439 -26.89 23.64 -12.29
N GLU A 440 -25.95 23.59 -13.23
CA GLU A 440 -25.95 24.31 -14.50
C GLU A 440 -26.04 25.85 -14.37
N THR A 441 -25.63 26.39 -13.22
CA THR A 441 -25.49 27.84 -13.00
C THR A 441 -24.01 28.26 -12.93
N PRO A 442 -23.64 29.51 -13.26
CA PRO A 442 -22.27 30.00 -13.07
C PRO A 442 -21.77 29.92 -11.63
N GLU A 443 -22.68 29.88 -10.66
CA GLU A 443 -22.38 29.71 -9.24
C GLU A 443 -22.16 28.24 -8.82
N TRP A 444 -22.16 27.29 -9.75
CA TRP A 444 -21.84 25.89 -9.48
C TRP A 444 -20.33 25.68 -9.26
N LEU A 445 -19.85 26.24 -8.15
CA LEU A 445 -18.42 26.35 -7.86
C LEU A 445 -17.70 25.00 -7.76
N GLU A 446 -18.39 23.93 -7.36
CA GLU A 446 -17.75 22.60 -7.30
C GLU A 446 -17.22 22.17 -8.68
N GLU A 447 -18.04 22.29 -9.73
CA GLU A 447 -17.68 21.89 -11.09
C GLU A 447 -16.64 22.83 -11.71
N ALA A 448 -16.76 24.14 -11.46
CA ALA A 448 -15.75 25.11 -11.87
C ALA A 448 -14.38 24.76 -11.27
N LEU A 449 -14.34 24.45 -9.97
CA LEU A 449 -13.11 24.14 -9.24
C LEU A 449 -12.57 22.74 -9.54
N ALA A 450 -13.45 21.79 -9.90
CA ALA A 450 -13.04 20.49 -10.44
C ALA A 450 -12.27 20.66 -11.76
N ASN A 451 -12.81 21.46 -12.70
CA ASN A 451 -12.12 21.81 -13.95
C ASN A 451 -10.83 22.62 -13.72
N TRP A 452 -10.82 23.52 -12.73
CA TRP A 452 -9.59 24.20 -12.32
C TRP A 452 -8.55 23.20 -11.82
N THR A 453 -8.95 22.16 -11.09
CA THR A 453 -8.05 21.11 -10.60
C THR A 453 -7.46 20.30 -11.76
N SER A 454 -8.23 20.05 -12.82
CA SER A 454 -7.70 19.47 -14.07
C SER A 454 -6.65 20.36 -14.72
N TRP A 455 -6.90 21.67 -14.76
CA TRP A 455 -5.94 22.65 -15.26
C TRP A 455 -4.66 22.71 -14.43
N ASP A 456 -4.78 22.76 -13.10
CA ASP A 456 -3.65 22.80 -12.16
C ASP A 456 -2.80 21.53 -12.26
N TRP A 457 -3.44 20.36 -12.37
CA TRP A 457 -2.74 19.10 -12.67
C TRP A 457 -1.94 19.20 -13.96
N PHE A 458 -2.55 19.70 -15.04
CA PHE A 458 -1.86 19.87 -16.33
C PHE A 458 -0.66 20.83 -16.20
N GLN A 459 -0.80 21.94 -15.47
CA GLN A 459 0.27 22.93 -15.25
C GLN A 459 1.35 22.45 -14.25
N SER A 460 1.15 21.33 -13.56
CA SER A 460 2.14 20.83 -12.58
C SER A 460 3.49 20.52 -13.23
N ALA A 461 4.58 20.79 -12.49
CA ALA A 461 5.94 20.65 -13.03
C ALA A 461 6.26 19.25 -13.59
N PRO A 462 5.87 18.12 -12.95
CA PRO A 462 6.12 16.79 -13.52
C PRO A 462 5.39 16.56 -14.85
N VAL A 463 4.16 17.07 -14.98
CA VAL A 463 3.34 16.91 -16.19
C VAL A 463 3.85 17.81 -17.32
N GLN A 464 4.16 19.07 -17.01
CA GLN A 464 4.77 19.99 -17.97
C GLN A 464 6.12 19.46 -18.47
N ALA A 465 6.97 18.92 -17.58
CA ALA A 465 8.25 18.33 -17.96
C ALA A 465 8.08 17.11 -18.88
N LEU A 466 7.05 16.28 -18.68
CA LEU A 466 6.73 15.16 -19.56
C LEU A 466 6.41 15.65 -20.98
N PHE A 467 5.49 16.60 -21.12
CA PHE A 467 5.10 17.11 -22.43
C PHE A 467 6.21 17.93 -23.10
N ALA A 468 7.02 18.67 -22.33
CA ALA A 468 8.13 19.46 -22.84
C ALA A 468 9.21 18.60 -23.54
N ARG A 469 9.43 17.38 -23.06
CA ARG A 469 10.41 16.44 -23.66
C ARG A 469 9.97 15.93 -25.02
N SER A 470 8.66 15.88 -25.26
CA SER A 470 8.07 15.20 -26.41
C SER A 470 7.40 16.15 -27.39
N MET A 471 7.12 17.39 -27.00
CA MET A 471 6.43 18.39 -27.82
C MET A 471 7.16 19.73 -27.84
N ALA A 472 7.37 20.27 -29.04
CA ALA A 472 8.05 21.55 -29.24
C ALA A 472 7.18 22.80 -28.99
N ASN A 473 5.85 22.66 -28.90
CA ASN A 473 4.91 23.78 -28.78
C ASN A 473 3.93 23.61 -27.60
N LEU A 474 4.42 23.87 -26.39
CA LEU A 474 3.62 23.77 -25.16
C LEU A 474 2.53 24.83 -25.07
N ASP A 475 2.73 26.03 -25.63
CA ASP A 475 1.72 27.08 -25.62
C ASP A 475 0.51 26.71 -26.49
N GLY A 476 0.75 26.05 -27.62
CA GLY A 476 -0.31 25.46 -28.43
C GLY A 476 -1.07 24.38 -27.65
N LEU A 477 -0.35 23.52 -26.93
CA LEU A 477 -0.97 22.48 -26.11
C LEU A 477 -1.83 23.08 -24.99
N ARG A 478 -1.33 24.15 -24.37
CA ARG A 478 -2.05 24.92 -23.36
C ARG A 478 -3.39 25.42 -23.90
N LYS A 479 -3.41 26.02 -25.09
CA LYS A 479 -4.63 26.51 -25.76
C LYS A 479 -5.63 25.39 -26.06
N VAL A 480 -5.15 24.20 -26.42
CA VAL A 480 -6.02 23.02 -26.61
C VAL A 480 -6.70 22.63 -25.29
N VAL A 481 -5.95 22.56 -24.19
CA VAL A 481 -6.52 22.24 -22.88
C VAL A 481 -7.53 23.31 -22.44
N GLU A 482 -7.18 24.61 -22.59
CA GLU A 482 -8.10 25.72 -22.30
C GLU A 482 -9.40 25.61 -23.11
N SER A 483 -9.28 25.40 -24.43
CA SER A 483 -10.44 25.27 -25.33
C SER A 483 -11.32 24.07 -24.95
N SER A 484 -10.69 22.98 -24.52
CA SER A 484 -11.40 21.78 -24.06
C SER A 484 -12.19 22.02 -22.78
N LEU A 485 -11.64 22.76 -21.82
CA LEU A 485 -12.34 23.15 -20.59
C LEU A 485 -13.45 24.17 -20.86
N ASP A 486 -13.20 25.11 -21.78
CA ASP A 486 -14.15 26.16 -22.18
C ASP A 486 -15.38 25.63 -22.92
N LEU A 487 -15.29 24.42 -23.50
CA LEU A 487 -16.41 23.75 -24.16
C LEU A 487 -17.53 23.34 -23.19
N SER A 488 -17.21 23.20 -21.90
CA SER A 488 -18.13 22.66 -20.88
C SER A 488 -19.39 23.54 -20.68
N PRO A 489 -20.48 23.01 -20.11
CA PRO A 489 -21.69 23.80 -19.82
C PRO A 489 -21.47 24.86 -18.72
N PRO A 490 -22.45 25.75 -18.47
CA PRO A 490 -22.39 26.68 -17.35
C PRO A 490 -22.17 25.97 -16.01
N GLY A 491 -21.40 26.61 -15.13
CA GLY A 491 -20.82 26.02 -13.92
C GLY A 491 -19.43 25.47 -14.19
N TYR A 492 -19.30 24.60 -15.20
CA TYR A 492 -18.03 23.96 -15.55
C TYR A 492 -17.06 24.91 -16.27
N ARG A 493 -17.56 25.68 -17.25
CA ARG A 493 -16.73 26.57 -18.10
C ARG A 493 -16.15 27.77 -17.36
N GLU A 494 -16.71 28.12 -16.21
CA GLU A 494 -16.23 29.19 -15.35
C GLU A 494 -14.95 28.80 -14.58
N TRP A 495 -14.30 27.68 -14.92
CA TRP A 495 -13.13 27.12 -14.26
C TRP A 495 -12.00 28.10 -13.94
N ARG A 496 -11.81 29.14 -14.75
CA ARG A 496 -10.79 30.17 -14.48
C ARG A 496 -10.99 30.82 -13.12
N VAL A 497 -12.19 30.88 -12.55
CA VAL A 497 -12.43 31.43 -11.20
C VAL A 497 -11.61 30.75 -10.10
N GLY A 498 -11.06 29.55 -10.34
CA GLY A 498 -10.19 28.84 -9.40
C GLY A 498 -8.83 29.50 -9.12
N HIS A 499 -8.37 30.46 -9.95
CA HIS A 499 -7.18 31.25 -9.60
C HIS A 499 -7.42 32.23 -8.45
N GLN A 500 -8.68 32.50 -8.10
CA GLN A 500 -9.06 33.51 -7.12
C GLN A 500 -9.26 32.88 -5.75
N SER A 501 -8.49 33.34 -4.74
CA SER A 501 -8.64 32.85 -3.36
C SER A 501 -10.05 33.05 -2.80
N PHE A 502 -10.74 34.13 -3.20
CA PHE A 502 -12.13 34.39 -2.78
C PHE A 502 -13.12 33.32 -3.27
N THR A 503 -12.91 32.74 -4.45
CA THR A 503 -13.73 31.63 -4.96
C THR A 503 -13.63 30.41 -4.05
N TRP A 504 -12.41 30.02 -3.68
CA TRP A 504 -12.16 28.93 -2.73
C TRP A 504 -12.80 29.19 -1.36
N ARG A 505 -12.76 30.44 -0.90
CA ARG A 505 -13.42 30.86 0.34
C ARG A 505 -14.93 30.72 0.29
N ASN A 506 -15.53 31.15 -0.82
CA ASN A 506 -16.97 31.02 -1.04
C ASN A 506 -17.37 29.55 -1.11
N PHE A 507 -16.63 28.75 -1.87
CA PHE A 507 -16.88 27.32 -2.02
C PHE A 507 -16.80 26.59 -0.67
N THR A 508 -15.75 26.82 0.12
CA THR A 508 -15.63 26.21 1.45
C THR A 508 -16.67 26.70 2.44
N THR A 509 -17.15 27.94 2.29
CA THR A 509 -18.31 28.46 3.04
C THR A 509 -19.59 27.72 2.65
N GLN A 510 -19.86 27.52 1.36
CA GLN A 510 -20.99 26.73 0.87
C GLN A 510 -20.93 25.29 1.39
N LEU A 511 -19.76 24.66 1.31
CA LEU A 511 -19.46 23.32 1.81
C LEU A 511 -19.75 23.18 3.30
N THR A 512 -19.26 24.13 4.10
CA THR A 512 -19.38 24.06 5.56
C THR A 512 -20.78 24.39 6.05
N THR A 513 -21.44 25.38 5.45
CA THR A 513 -22.76 25.88 5.89
C THR A 513 -23.93 25.12 5.27
N GLY A 514 -23.72 24.46 4.12
CA GLY A 514 -24.78 23.84 3.32
C GLY A 514 -25.76 24.86 2.74
N GLN A 515 -25.32 26.10 2.50
CA GLN A 515 -26.11 27.19 1.93
C GLN A 515 -25.52 27.64 0.59
N ALA A 516 -26.36 27.70 -0.45
CA ALA A 516 -25.92 28.09 -1.80
C ALA A 516 -25.44 29.54 -1.89
N LYS A 517 -26.08 30.45 -1.13
CA LYS A 517 -25.74 31.87 -1.08
C LYS A 517 -25.31 32.25 0.34
N ALA A 518 -24.14 32.85 0.48
CA ALA A 518 -23.79 33.58 1.69
C ALA A 518 -24.76 34.77 1.83
N SER A 519 -25.23 35.08 3.05
CA SER A 519 -26.04 36.30 3.24
C SER A 519 -25.21 37.52 2.81
N ALA A 520 -25.82 38.51 2.15
CA ALA A 520 -25.12 39.68 1.60
C ALA A 520 -24.25 40.46 2.61
N SER A 521 -24.48 40.29 3.92
CA SER A 521 -23.73 40.90 5.02
C SER A 521 -22.66 39.99 5.64
N ALA A 522 -22.51 38.73 5.21
CA ALA A 522 -21.58 37.78 5.79
C ALA A 522 -20.34 37.63 4.92
N LEU A 523 -19.19 38.03 5.45
CA LEU A 523 -17.89 37.68 4.88
C LEU A 523 -17.75 36.16 4.83
N ALA A 524 -17.26 35.63 3.70
CA ALA A 524 -16.99 34.21 3.55
C ALA A 524 -15.95 33.75 4.58
N LEU A 525 -16.11 32.52 5.08
CA LEU A 525 -15.27 31.96 6.14
C LEU A 525 -13.92 31.50 5.57
N PRO A 526 -12.78 31.80 6.22
CA PRO A 526 -11.45 31.40 5.75
C PRO A 526 -11.19 29.91 6.04
N LEU A 527 -11.91 29.03 5.36
CA LEU A 527 -11.91 27.58 5.55
C LEU A 527 -11.29 26.83 4.37
N GLU A 528 -10.54 27.51 3.50
CA GLU A 528 -9.89 26.92 2.33
C GLU A 528 -8.95 25.75 2.72
N SER A 529 -8.41 25.80 3.94
CA SER A 529 -7.56 24.75 4.53
C SER A 529 -8.26 23.41 4.77
N THR A 530 -9.60 23.34 4.65
CA THR A 530 -10.32 22.06 4.71
C THR A 530 -10.21 21.25 3.42
N LEU A 531 -9.84 21.89 2.30
CA LEU A 531 -9.70 21.24 0.99
C LEU A 531 -8.25 21.23 0.47
N TRP A 532 -7.47 22.26 0.82
CA TRP A 532 -6.12 22.47 0.30
C TRP A 532 -5.12 22.83 1.39
N GLY A 533 -3.85 22.50 1.20
CA GLY A 533 -2.80 22.71 2.20
C GLY A 533 -2.66 21.54 3.17
N PRO A 534 -1.99 21.72 4.34
CA PRO A 534 -1.83 20.66 5.31
C PRO A 534 -3.19 20.30 5.92
N LEU A 535 -3.77 19.22 5.42
CA LEU A 535 -5.05 18.70 5.89
C LEU A 535 -4.90 18.12 7.30
N PRO A 536 -5.93 18.23 8.15
CA PRO A 536 -5.94 17.63 9.49
C PRO A 536 -6.12 16.11 9.47
N TYR A 537 -6.20 15.52 8.28
CA TYR A 537 -6.28 14.09 7.99
C TYR A 537 -5.39 13.78 6.78
N ASP A 538 -4.96 12.54 6.67
CA ASP A 538 -4.17 12.07 5.53
C ASP A 538 -5.08 11.51 4.44
N PHE A 539 -5.17 12.24 3.33
CA PHE A 539 -5.88 11.84 2.13
C PHE A 539 -4.87 11.44 1.05
N LEU A 540 -4.91 10.17 0.63
CA LEU A 540 -4.21 9.70 -0.54
C LEU A 540 -5.21 9.42 -1.65
N ALA A 541 -4.82 9.64 -2.91
CA ALA A 541 -5.69 9.34 -4.03
C ALA A 541 -5.98 7.83 -4.10
N SER A 542 -4.99 7.01 -3.69
CA SER A 542 -5.12 5.56 -3.52
C SER A 542 -6.17 5.11 -2.49
N ASP A 543 -6.68 6.02 -1.63
CA ASP A 543 -7.82 5.72 -0.75
C ASP A 543 -9.15 5.64 -1.53
N ILE A 544 -9.21 6.18 -2.75
CA ILE A 544 -10.41 6.25 -3.59
C ILE A 544 -10.37 5.12 -4.63
N PRO A 545 -11.35 4.20 -4.63
CA PRO A 545 -11.44 3.18 -5.67
C PRO A 545 -11.65 3.82 -7.05
N LEU A 546 -10.88 3.39 -8.05
CA LEU A 546 -11.00 3.84 -9.44
C LEU A 546 -11.42 2.67 -10.32
N ARG A 547 -12.53 2.80 -11.07
CA ARG A 547 -13.14 1.72 -11.85
C ARG A 547 -13.44 2.16 -13.28
N PHE A 548 -13.50 1.20 -14.20
CA PHE A 548 -13.89 1.42 -15.59
C PHE A 548 -15.14 0.60 -15.93
N VAL A 549 -16.06 1.22 -16.67
CA VAL A 549 -17.28 0.61 -17.19
C VAL A 549 -17.16 0.50 -18.70
N GLY A 550 -17.50 -0.67 -19.24
CA GLY A 550 -17.31 -0.98 -20.66
C GLY A 550 -15.86 -1.32 -21.02
N SER A 551 -15.60 -1.38 -22.33
CA SER A 551 -14.30 -1.66 -22.93
C SER A 551 -13.73 -0.42 -23.62
N GLY A 552 -12.42 -0.21 -23.51
CA GLY A 552 -11.73 0.90 -24.17
C GLY A 552 -10.22 0.70 -24.07
N VAL A 553 -9.49 1.15 -25.09
CA VAL A 553 -8.05 0.92 -25.23
C VAL A 553 -7.29 1.49 -24.03
N ILE A 554 -7.64 2.70 -23.58
CA ILE A 554 -6.97 3.33 -22.44
C ILE A 554 -7.22 2.51 -21.17
N ALA A 555 -8.47 2.11 -20.92
CA ALA A 555 -8.85 1.31 -19.77
C ALA A 555 -8.14 -0.06 -19.77
N ASP A 556 -8.17 -0.75 -20.90
CA ASP A 556 -7.55 -2.07 -21.08
C ASP A 556 -6.03 -2.00 -20.89
N ARG A 557 -5.39 -0.92 -21.36
CA ARG A 557 -3.97 -0.68 -21.15
C ARG A 557 -3.65 -0.46 -19.68
N LEU A 558 -4.37 0.43 -18.99
CA LEU A 558 -4.18 0.70 -17.56
C LEU A 558 -4.43 -0.56 -16.70
N GLN A 559 -5.34 -1.41 -17.13
CA GLN A 559 -5.69 -2.64 -16.43
C GLN A 559 -4.72 -3.80 -16.68
N SER A 560 -4.08 -3.86 -17.85
CA SER A 560 -3.12 -4.91 -18.22
C SER A 560 -1.70 -4.66 -17.72
N GLN A 561 -1.45 -3.50 -17.12
CA GLN A 561 -0.15 -3.10 -16.58
C GLN A 561 -0.06 -3.41 -15.07
N PRO A 562 0.94 -4.20 -14.61
CA PRO A 562 1.11 -4.48 -13.19
C PRO A 562 1.41 -3.23 -12.34
N ALA A 563 1.95 -2.16 -12.92
CA ALA A 563 2.26 -0.92 -12.21
C ALA A 563 0.97 -0.19 -11.76
N THR A 564 -0.04 -0.14 -12.63
CA THR A 564 -1.29 0.60 -12.42
C THR A 564 -2.41 -0.24 -11.84
N PHE A 565 -2.39 -1.56 -12.07
CA PHE A 565 -3.30 -2.48 -11.43
C PHE A 565 -3.01 -2.51 -9.93
N ASN A 566 -3.94 -2.12 -9.04
CA ASN A 566 -3.66 -2.19 -7.60
C ASN A 566 -3.95 -3.58 -7.05
N VAL A 567 -5.25 -3.85 -7.05
CA VAL A 567 -5.91 -4.97 -6.41
C VAL A 567 -7.13 -5.31 -7.26
N PRO A 568 -7.40 -6.60 -7.46
CA PRO A 568 -8.63 -7.05 -8.08
C PRO A 568 -9.84 -6.59 -7.25
N THR A 569 -10.99 -6.44 -7.92
CA THR A 569 -12.25 -6.41 -7.17
C THR A 569 -12.40 -7.73 -6.42
N ARG A 570 -13.17 -7.72 -5.34
CA ARG A 570 -13.53 -8.94 -4.62
C ARG A 570 -14.11 -9.99 -5.58
N ARG A 571 -15.03 -9.58 -6.47
CA ARG A 571 -15.64 -10.49 -7.46
C ARG A 571 -14.63 -11.07 -8.44
N GLU A 572 -13.64 -10.28 -8.86
CA GLU A 572 -12.54 -10.77 -9.69
C GLU A 572 -11.72 -11.82 -8.92
N LEU A 573 -11.44 -11.64 -7.63
CA LEU A 573 -10.83 -12.69 -6.82
C LEU A 573 -11.70 -13.92 -6.67
N GLU A 574 -13.02 -13.78 -6.56
CA GLU A 574 -13.93 -14.93 -6.56
C GLU A 574 -13.84 -15.71 -7.88
N ARG A 575 -13.75 -15.02 -9.03
CA ARG A 575 -13.51 -15.64 -10.34
C ARG A 575 -12.13 -16.29 -10.42
N ALA A 576 -11.09 -15.62 -9.92
CA ALA A 576 -9.73 -16.15 -9.90
C ALA A 576 -9.61 -17.40 -9.02
N LEU A 577 -10.21 -17.39 -7.83
CA LEU A 577 -10.29 -18.57 -6.97
C LEU A 577 -10.96 -19.74 -7.71
N LYS A 578 -12.07 -19.50 -8.42
CA LYS A 578 -12.72 -20.52 -9.26
C LYS A 578 -11.83 -21.00 -10.41
N PHE A 579 -11.10 -20.09 -11.07
CA PHE A 579 -10.14 -20.42 -12.14
C PHE A 579 -9.06 -21.40 -11.62
N PHE A 580 -8.56 -21.16 -10.41
CA PHE A 580 -7.66 -22.08 -9.68
C PHE A 580 -8.39 -23.24 -8.97
N ARG A 581 -9.62 -23.56 -9.37
CA ARG A 581 -10.43 -24.69 -8.86
C ARG A 581 -10.69 -24.67 -7.34
N HIS A 582 -10.70 -23.49 -6.72
CA HIS A 582 -11.14 -23.35 -5.34
C HIS A 582 -12.67 -23.34 -5.24
N ILE A 583 -13.19 -23.91 -4.15
CA ILE A 583 -14.63 -24.04 -3.89
C ILE A 583 -15.00 -23.24 -2.64
N LEU A 584 -16.11 -22.49 -2.72
CA LEU A 584 -16.65 -21.76 -1.58
C LEU A 584 -17.19 -22.73 -0.51
N ASP A 585 -16.66 -22.62 0.71
CA ASP A 585 -17.12 -23.38 1.87
C ASP A 585 -18.30 -22.66 2.53
N VAL A 586 -19.51 -23.13 2.20
CA VAL A 586 -20.79 -22.56 2.70
C VAL A 586 -20.89 -22.61 4.23
N SER A 587 -20.15 -23.52 4.88
CA SER A 587 -20.14 -23.67 6.34
C SER A 587 -19.04 -22.85 7.03
N GLY A 588 -18.10 -22.30 6.27
CA GLY A 588 -16.83 -21.77 6.75
C GLY A 588 -16.68 -20.24 6.76
N GLY A 589 -17.67 -19.49 6.29
CA GLY A 589 -17.69 -18.02 6.35
C GLY A 589 -18.36 -17.49 7.63
N LYS A 590 -17.69 -16.58 8.35
CA LYS A 590 -18.25 -15.88 9.52
C LYS A 590 -17.78 -14.44 9.58
N GLY A 591 -18.68 -13.52 9.95
CA GLY A 591 -18.45 -12.08 9.77
C GLY A 591 -18.37 -11.75 8.27
N GLY A 592 -17.98 -10.54 7.92
CA GLY A 592 -17.84 -10.13 6.52
C GLY A 592 -16.68 -10.81 5.77
N HIS A 593 -16.62 -12.15 5.76
CA HIS A 593 -15.56 -12.95 5.12
C HIS A 593 -16.10 -14.27 4.57
N GLN A 594 -15.59 -14.70 3.42
CA GLN A 594 -15.88 -15.98 2.77
C GLN A 594 -14.64 -16.89 2.80
N LYS A 595 -14.85 -18.18 3.07
CA LYS A 595 -13.77 -19.18 3.05
C LYS A 595 -13.81 -19.98 1.75
N TRP A 596 -12.68 -20.03 1.05
CA TRP A 596 -12.49 -20.75 -0.20
C TRP A 596 -11.45 -21.85 -0.01
N THR A 597 -11.74 -23.08 -0.43
CA THR A 597 -10.84 -24.22 -0.25
C THR A 597 -10.32 -24.70 -1.60
N GLY A 598 -9.00 -24.77 -1.76
CA GLY A 598 -8.31 -25.19 -2.98
C GLY A 598 -8.17 -26.71 -3.12
N PRO A 599 -7.71 -27.18 -4.30
CA PRO A 599 -7.47 -28.61 -4.58
C PRO A 599 -6.39 -29.23 -3.68
N ASP A 600 -5.49 -28.40 -3.17
CA ASP A 600 -4.43 -28.75 -2.20
C ASP A 600 -4.91 -28.74 -0.73
N GLN A 601 -6.22 -28.61 -0.51
CA GLN A 601 -6.86 -28.50 0.81
C GLN A 601 -6.44 -27.25 1.60
N ARG A 602 -5.71 -26.30 1.00
CA ARG A 602 -5.43 -25.01 1.65
C ARG A 602 -6.65 -24.09 1.52
N ALA A 603 -6.95 -23.37 2.60
CA ALA A 603 -8.07 -22.44 2.64
C ALA A 603 -7.59 -20.98 2.52
N PHE A 604 -8.25 -20.21 1.65
CA PHE A 604 -8.09 -18.77 1.51
C PHE A 604 -9.32 -18.05 2.07
N ILE A 605 -9.12 -16.98 2.85
CA ILE A 605 -10.21 -16.18 3.42
C ILE A 605 -10.32 -14.87 2.64
N LEU A 606 -11.41 -14.70 1.91
CA LEU A 606 -11.69 -13.50 1.12
C LEU A 606 -12.60 -12.55 1.93
N PRO A 607 -12.17 -11.32 2.26
CA PRO A 607 -13.02 -10.35 2.96
C PRO A 607 -14.15 -9.82 2.08
N THR A 608 -15.18 -9.26 2.72
CA THR A 608 -16.29 -8.60 2.01
C THR A 608 -15.96 -7.19 1.55
N ARG A 609 -14.85 -6.60 1.99
CA ARG A 609 -14.37 -5.28 1.54
C ARG A 609 -14.03 -5.34 0.05
N ASP A 610 -14.46 -4.34 -0.69
CA ASP A 610 -14.18 -4.17 -2.12
C ASP A 610 -13.73 -2.72 -2.41
N PRO A 611 -12.67 -2.49 -3.20
CA PRO A 611 -11.67 -3.48 -3.61
C PRO A 611 -10.99 -4.13 -2.39
N VAL A 612 -10.44 -5.33 -2.58
CA VAL A 612 -9.70 -5.98 -1.50
C VAL A 612 -8.48 -5.15 -1.11
N SER A 613 -7.98 -5.24 0.12
CA SER A 613 -6.77 -4.49 0.46
C SER A 613 -5.55 -5.04 -0.28
N VAL A 614 -4.51 -4.21 -0.46
CA VAL A 614 -3.23 -4.62 -1.07
C VAL A 614 -2.65 -5.86 -0.38
N GLY A 615 -2.76 -5.91 0.96
CA GLY A 615 -2.38 -7.07 1.75
C GLY A 615 -3.16 -8.35 1.39
N VAL A 616 -4.49 -8.26 1.22
CA VAL A 616 -5.31 -9.40 0.78
C VAL A 616 -4.79 -9.95 -0.54
N PHE A 617 -4.61 -9.06 -1.52
CA PHE A 617 -4.22 -9.46 -2.85
C PHE A 617 -2.81 -10.03 -2.87
N LYS A 618 -1.87 -9.41 -2.15
CA LYS A 618 -0.51 -9.93 -1.98
C LYS A 618 -0.55 -11.36 -1.44
N THR A 619 -1.36 -11.64 -0.42
CA THR A 619 -1.44 -13.01 0.10
C THR A 619 -2.24 -13.96 -0.80
N PHE A 620 -3.20 -13.46 -1.57
CA PHE A 620 -3.83 -14.27 -2.61
C PHE A 620 -2.79 -14.75 -3.64
N LEU A 621 -1.93 -13.85 -4.10
CA LEU A 621 -0.83 -14.16 -5.01
C LEU A 621 0.13 -15.20 -4.39
N GLN A 622 0.53 -15.00 -3.14
CA GLN A 622 1.37 -15.94 -2.38
C GLN A 622 0.69 -17.31 -2.21
N HIS A 623 -0.60 -17.33 -1.87
CA HIS A 623 -1.38 -18.53 -1.69
C HIS A 623 -1.35 -19.39 -2.96
N LEU A 624 -1.40 -18.75 -4.12
CA LEU A 624 -1.35 -19.42 -5.42
C LEU A 624 0.08 -19.63 -5.96
N GLY A 625 1.10 -19.06 -5.31
CA GLY A 625 2.49 -19.17 -5.75
C GLY A 625 2.79 -18.41 -7.04
N ILE A 626 2.04 -17.35 -7.33
CA ILE A 626 2.22 -16.49 -8.52
C ILE A 626 2.58 -15.06 -8.09
N ASP A 627 3.21 -14.30 -8.97
CA ASP A 627 3.41 -12.86 -8.74
C ASP A 627 2.30 -12.02 -9.39
N LYS A 628 2.33 -10.71 -9.13
CA LYS A 628 1.36 -9.76 -9.67
C LYS A 628 1.40 -9.69 -11.20
N ALA A 629 2.59 -9.81 -11.80
CA ALA A 629 2.75 -9.74 -13.24
C ALA A 629 2.15 -10.99 -13.91
N THR A 630 2.40 -12.18 -13.38
CA THR A 630 1.75 -13.43 -13.78
C THR A 630 0.23 -13.34 -13.64
N TYR A 631 -0.27 -12.82 -12.50
CA TYR A 631 -1.71 -12.66 -12.32
C TYR A 631 -2.34 -11.77 -13.39
N VAL A 632 -1.75 -10.60 -13.64
CA VAL A 632 -2.27 -9.64 -14.62
C VAL A 632 -2.17 -10.16 -16.06
N ARG A 633 -1.09 -10.86 -16.41
CA ARG A 633 -0.83 -11.31 -17.80
C ARG A 633 -1.45 -12.65 -18.15
N GLU A 634 -1.53 -13.58 -17.20
CA GLU A 634 -1.89 -14.99 -17.48
C GLU A 634 -3.21 -15.39 -16.83
N VAL A 635 -3.55 -14.85 -15.67
CA VAL A 635 -4.77 -15.24 -14.94
C VAL A 635 -5.94 -14.38 -15.38
N ARG A 636 -5.80 -13.05 -15.20
CA ARG A 636 -6.88 -12.08 -15.37
C ARG A 636 -7.54 -12.12 -16.75
N PRO A 637 -6.82 -12.28 -17.88
CA PRO A 637 -7.43 -12.40 -19.21
C PRO A 637 -8.30 -13.65 -19.40
N ASN A 638 -8.16 -14.65 -18.52
CA ASN A 638 -8.88 -15.93 -18.58
C ASN A 638 -9.98 -16.07 -17.53
N LEU A 639 -10.26 -15.02 -16.74
CA LEU A 639 -11.32 -15.00 -15.71
C LEU A 639 -12.67 -14.71 -16.31
#